data_AF-A0A834YZU1-F1
#
_entry.id   AF-A0A834YZU1-F1
#
_cell.length_a   1.000
_cell.length_b   1.000
_cell.length_c   1.000
_cell.angle_alpha   90.00
_cell.angle_beta   90.00
_cell.angle_gamma   90.00
#
_symmetry.space_group_name_H-M   'P 1'
#
loop_
_entity.id
_entity.type
_entity.pdbx_description
1 polymer ?
#
loop_
_entity_poly.entity_id
_entity_poly.type
_entity_poly.pdbx_seq_one_letter_code
_entity_poly.pdbx_strand_id
1 'polypeptide(L)'
;MTSNPGFPAPALESIHQSLSEICVPDENYSWENARRFCGHAKRLQLVLNQFIRSSLENCSPSVQTAFKGIAGDLTKSGESLSVYRNRSKIYVLINCQALCSSLQESTAAIGGWLALLDSAILDNPDLHKKISDLSRDMKQAQFRVTENEQRVYCTLQKEGQGRPTSKAVQSAIIMDLARALGTDSDNHAEIADQIKLLKNDLANSRSISERRIWMSLERIFDNWSIKPDIAAGGLDLEFEEDAHIAPFKNFLCPLTKEVMKDPVVLESSQTYDRSAIEYWFERCIEDGRDPTCPVTGQVLKSLELKPNIGLAGAIEEWVNRNVDAQIQSAVQYLSEDSPPTVECTERILNNIYKISEEHPSRRFRIRNADIVVLIIKMLKNSSKSIGTHLRSKALMALLSMAKDEESKQTMLEEGMTRLAIHGLIGSSEKEREHAVRLLLEFSTDEAYCEKIASEKGALVLLSSMAENLEHPALSNLAEEALKRMEKVEDNVQHLAAAGRFEPLLSRLCDGIFLTYTNGLSGETGSDDVRIEMASIVGRMTLTSSAKEQIARQGANILVDMLSKAEGRAASLQALYNLSTLDDNATILVESAVLPALSDILFRNQDTLPELKELAASTIANIVSNPGHWELASADKEGHSMHSDSVVYSLLGLLSLGSPRCQIAILQILHGIASSPQASELVAAHIKSGNGFTTIMPFLEHPEVELRIYAIRLTKTLSERLGEVFVNELRPSNKLPLFKEILLDTQCTDSERSDAACILANLPLTDDEVKTVLGTSLVGWTVTTLKKHGNFNERTSRPKSSMVEGLLGLLLHFARSPDPTVLSVVQEHRLMTIFCEQLNFPSQPRVKQRAALGLKYLSESGRALASAGDSEPQPPNGFCSSLTFICGRSPMVPAACPIHNSPCEEDSQFCLLKSHCIKPLVDLLMDKETGVQIAAVEALSTLMSDTSDSFTRAADELEQLGMIDAVITLFTEVRPGELQERVIWMVERILRVESHTQRHSVNQDLVRALVEAFRHGNAKTKRHAQDALTNLKQLSGVSGKPSSQTRGRR
;
A
#
# COMPACT_ATOMS: atom_id res chain seq x y z
N MET A 1 -25.47 -89.20 20.37
CA MET A 1 -25.28 -87.73 20.27
C MET A 1 -26.37 -87.08 21.09
N THR A 2 -26.11 -86.92 22.38
CA THR A 2 -27.09 -86.54 23.39
C THR A 2 -27.17 -85.02 23.52
N SER A 3 -28.36 -84.48 23.25
CA SER A 3 -28.78 -83.10 23.48
C SER A 3 -28.47 -82.66 24.90
N ASN A 4 -27.55 -81.71 25.05
CA ASN A 4 -27.25 -81.07 26.32
C ASN A 4 -28.40 -80.10 26.67
N PRO A 5 -29.17 -80.31 27.75
CA PRO A 5 -30.38 -79.55 28.06
C PRO A 5 -30.11 -78.13 28.63
N GLY A 6 -28.88 -77.63 28.51
CA GLY A 6 -28.41 -76.37 29.11
C GLY A 6 -28.16 -75.21 28.14
N PHE A 7 -28.38 -75.39 26.83
CA PHE A 7 -28.08 -74.35 25.83
C PHE A 7 -29.36 -73.68 25.29
N PRO A 8 -29.48 -72.33 25.31
CA PRO A 8 -30.67 -71.62 24.82
C PRO A 8 -30.70 -71.53 23.28
N ALA A 9 -30.42 -72.63 22.56
CA ALA A 9 -30.36 -72.66 21.10
C ALA A 9 -31.59 -72.05 20.39
N PRO A 10 -32.85 -72.41 20.75
CA PRO A 10 -34.02 -71.85 20.05
C PRO A 10 -34.26 -70.36 20.34
N ALA A 11 -33.92 -69.87 21.54
CA ALA A 11 -34.05 -68.46 21.87
C ALA A 11 -32.98 -67.62 21.16
N LEU A 12 -31.76 -68.14 21.05
CA LEU A 12 -30.67 -67.47 20.34
C LEU A 12 -30.94 -67.39 18.83
N GLU A 13 -31.43 -68.47 18.22
CA GLU A 13 -31.86 -68.49 16.81
C GLU A 13 -32.98 -67.47 16.57
N SER A 14 -33.99 -67.43 17.45
CA SER A 14 -35.08 -66.46 17.38
C SER A 14 -34.60 -65.00 17.50
N ILE A 15 -33.60 -64.73 18.34
CA ILE A 15 -32.98 -63.40 18.47
C ILE A 15 -32.22 -63.05 17.18
N HIS A 16 -31.40 -63.95 16.66
CA HIS A 16 -30.65 -63.70 15.43
C HIS A 16 -31.57 -63.44 14.24
N GLN A 17 -32.67 -64.21 14.13
CA GLN A 17 -33.68 -64.00 13.11
C GLN A 17 -34.40 -62.65 13.29
N SER A 18 -34.85 -62.32 14.49
CA SER A 18 -35.54 -61.04 14.74
C SER A 18 -34.60 -59.85 14.48
N LEU A 19 -33.33 -59.95 14.87
CA LEU A 19 -32.34 -58.90 14.64
C LEU A 19 -31.96 -58.77 13.17
N SER A 20 -31.89 -59.86 12.39
CA SER A 20 -31.64 -59.77 10.94
C SER A 20 -32.81 -59.15 10.19
N GLU A 21 -34.04 -59.41 10.62
CA GLU A 21 -35.25 -58.79 10.08
C GLU A 21 -35.36 -57.30 10.45
N ILE A 22 -34.91 -56.92 11.65
CA ILE A 22 -34.95 -55.53 12.15
C ILE A 22 -33.77 -54.68 11.59
N CYS A 23 -32.56 -55.25 11.50
CA CYS A 23 -31.32 -54.55 11.14
C CYS A 23 -30.97 -54.68 9.64
N VAL A 24 -31.91 -54.35 8.75
CA VAL A 24 -31.69 -54.34 7.29
C VAL A 24 -30.84 -53.12 6.88
N PRO A 25 -29.91 -53.24 5.91
CA PRO A 25 -28.95 -52.19 5.55
C PRO A 25 -29.52 -51.02 4.72
N ASP A 26 -30.78 -51.07 4.26
CA ASP A 26 -31.36 -49.99 3.45
C ASP A 26 -31.96 -48.89 4.35
N GLU A 27 -31.27 -47.75 4.37
CA GLU A 27 -31.64 -46.53 5.07
C GLU A 27 -32.79 -45.83 4.32
N ASN A 28 -34.03 -45.97 4.81
CA ASN A 28 -35.08 -44.95 4.64
C ASN A 28 -36.30 -45.22 5.53
N TYR A 29 -36.11 -45.29 6.84
CA TYR A 29 -37.26 -45.14 7.73
C TYR A 29 -37.70 -43.67 7.75
N SER A 30 -38.88 -43.40 7.19
CA SER A 30 -39.54 -42.08 7.24
C SER A 30 -39.89 -41.63 8.67
N TRP A 31 -39.86 -42.53 9.65
CA TRP A 31 -40.34 -42.30 11.01
C TRP A 31 -39.22 -42.41 12.05
N GLU A 32 -39.09 -41.38 12.89
CA GLU A 32 -38.01 -41.26 13.87
C GLU A 32 -38.03 -42.36 14.95
N ASN A 33 -39.22 -42.74 15.44
CA ASN A 33 -39.35 -43.79 16.45
C ASN A 33 -38.84 -45.16 15.95
N ALA A 34 -39.11 -45.50 14.69
CA ALA A 34 -38.59 -46.74 14.10
C ALA A 34 -37.07 -46.71 13.96
N ARG A 35 -36.48 -45.58 13.55
CA ARG A 35 -35.01 -45.40 13.46
C ARG A 35 -34.32 -45.57 14.80
N ARG A 36 -34.85 -44.92 15.85
CA ARG A 36 -34.29 -44.99 17.20
C ARG A 36 -34.27 -46.43 17.72
N PHE A 37 -35.38 -47.16 17.58
CA PHE A 37 -35.43 -48.56 17.98
C PHE A 37 -34.41 -49.41 17.21
N CYS A 38 -34.32 -49.23 15.89
CA CYS A 38 -33.34 -49.95 15.06
C CYS A 38 -31.89 -49.65 15.47
N GLY A 39 -31.58 -48.43 15.90
CA GLY A 39 -30.28 -48.07 16.46
C GLY A 39 -29.94 -48.87 17.72
N HIS A 40 -30.90 -49.01 18.65
CA HIS A 40 -30.74 -49.85 19.82
C HIS A 40 -30.61 -51.34 19.48
N ALA A 41 -31.39 -51.85 18.52
CA ALA A 41 -31.33 -53.22 18.04
C ALA A 41 -29.96 -53.57 17.40
N LYS A 42 -29.37 -52.66 16.60
CA LYS A 42 -28.02 -52.82 16.04
C LYS A 42 -26.95 -52.90 17.15
N ARG A 43 -27.03 -52.04 18.16
CA ARG A 43 -26.13 -52.08 19.33
C ARG A 43 -26.30 -53.38 20.13
N LEU A 44 -27.54 -53.81 20.32
CA LEU A 44 -27.87 -55.09 20.96
C LEU A 44 -27.26 -56.27 20.19
N GLN A 45 -27.35 -56.28 18.86
CA GLN A 45 -26.76 -57.33 18.02
C GLN A 45 -25.24 -57.45 18.21
N LEU A 46 -24.52 -56.32 18.25
CA LEU A 46 -23.07 -56.30 18.47
C LEU A 46 -22.71 -56.85 19.85
N VAL A 47 -23.45 -56.44 20.88
CA VAL A 47 -23.22 -56.83 22.27
C VAL A 47 -23.53 -58.32 22.49
N LEU A 48 -24.64 -58.82 21.95
CA LEU A 48 -24.99 -60.24 22.03
C LEU A 48 -24.00 -61.11 21.26
N ASN A 49 -23.54 -60.69 20.07
CA ASN A 49 -22.52 -61.41 19.31
C ASN A 49 -21.18 -61.49 20.07
N GLN A 50 -20.79 -60.43 20.79
CA GLN A 50 -19.60 -60.44 21.64
C GLN A 50 -19.78 -61.36 22.86
N PHE A 51 -20.95 -61.33 23.49
CA PHE A 51 -21.30 -62.19 24.64
C PHE A 51 -21.31 -63.68 24.27
N ILE A 52 -21.92 -64.03 23.13
CA ILE A 52 -21.96 -65.42 22.65
C ILE A 52 -20.54 -65.93 22.38
N ARG A 53 -19.65 -65.10 21.81
CA ARG A 53 -18.25 -65.48 21.55
C ARG A 53 -17.41 -65.65 22.81
N SER A 54 -17.71 -64.93 23.91
CA SER A 54 -16.92 -64.95 25.14
C SER A 54 -17.37 -66.00 26.16
N SER A 55 -18.62 -66.47 26.11
CA SER A 55 -19.22 -67.24 27.22
C SER A 55 -20.03 -68.45 26.73
N LEU A 56 -19.36 -69.35 26.00
CA LEU A 56 -19.98 -70.51 25.35
C LEU A 56 -20.06 -71.77 26.23
N GLU A 57 -19.47 -71.82 27.42
CA GLU A 57 -19.32 -73.11 28.13
C GLU A 57 -20.23 -73.32 29.35
N ASN A 58 -20.92 -72.32 29.92
CA ASN A 58 -21.92 -72.52 30.99
C ASN A 58 -22.93 -71.35 31.09
N CYS A 59 -24.11 -71.45 30.47
CA CYS A 59 -25.18 -70.44 30.62
C CYS A 59 -25.94 -70.64 31.94
N SER A 60 -25.87 -69.67 32.86
CA SER A 60 -26.67 -69.69 34.09
C SER A 60 -28.18 -69.58 33.79
N PRO A 61 -29.08 -70.02 34.70
CA PRO A 61 -30.52 -69.87 34.52
C PRO A 61 -30.97 -68.42 34.27
N SER A 62 -30.26 -67.45 34.86
CA SER A 62 -30.49 -66.01 34.66
C SER A 62 -30.22 -65.59 33.21
N VAL A 63 -29.14 -66.10 32.60
CA VAL A 63 -28.78 -65.85 31.20
C VAL A 63 -29.81 -66.47 30.26
N GLN A 64 -30.27 -67.69 30.53
CA GLN A 64 -31.32 -68.33 29.73
C GLN A 64 -32.65 -67.56 29.79
N THR A 65 -33.00 -67.03 30.96
CA THR A 65 -34.21 -66.22 31.17
C THR A 65 -34.12 -64.90 30.41
N ALA A 66 -32.97 -64.23 30.49
CA ALA A 66 -32.73 -62.99 29.76
C ALA A 66 -32.82 -63.20 28.24
N PHE A 67 -32.23 -64.27 27.69
CA PHE A 67 -32.35 -64.56 26.25
C PHE A 67 -33.79 -64.84 25.82
N LYS A 68 -34.58 -65.60 26.61
CA LYS A 68 -36.00 -65.81 26.29
C LYS A 68 -36.80 -64.50 26.32
N GLY A 69 -36.52 -63.63 27.29
CA GLY A 69 -37.15 -62.31 27.39
C GLY A 69 -36.81 -61.40 26.21
N ILE A 70 -35.52 -61.31 25.87
CA ILE A 70 -35.03 -60.54 24.71
C ILE A 70 -35.66 -61.07 23.41
N ALA A 71 -35.72 -62.39 23.22
CA ALA A 71 -36.35 -62.99 22.05
C ALA A 71 -37.82 -62.56 21.92
N GLY A 72 -38.60 -62.69 22.99
CA GLY A 72 -40.03 -62.35 22.97
C GLY A 72 -40.32 -60.88 22.70
N ASP A 73 -39.56 -59.96 23.32
CA ASP A 73 -39.79 -58.53 23.13
C ASP A 73 -39.20 -58.01 21.80
N LEU A 74 -38.17 -58.65 21.24
CA LEU A 74 -37.73 -58.39 19.88
C LEU A 74 -38.77 -58.82 18.84
N THR A 75 -39.42 -59.97 19.01
CA THR A 75 -40.50 -60.41 18.10
C THR A 75 -41.67 -59.43 18.11
N LYS A 76 -42.13 -59.01 19.29
CA LYS A 76 -43.19 -57.97 19.42
C LYS A 76 -42.78 -56.65 18.76
N SER A 77 -41.53 -56.23 18.96
CA SER A 77 -41.01 -55.01 18.33
C SER A 77 -40.92 -55.14 16.82
N GLY A 78 -40.58 -56.33 16.31
CA GLY A 78 -40.58 -56.65 14.89
C GLY A 78 -41.96 -56.50 14.26
N GLU A 79 -43.02 -56.95 14.94
CA GLU A 79 -44.40 -56.75 14.50
C GLU A 79 -44.76 -55.26 14.42
N SER A 80 -44.42 -54.46 15.43
CA SER A 80 -44.64 -53.01 15.42
C SER A 80 -43.84 -52.29 14.34
N LEU A 81 -42.59 -52.68 14.08
CA LEU A 81 -41.75 -52.13 13.01
C LEU A 81 -42.25 -52.52 11.61
N SER A 82 -42.86 -53.71 11.47
CA SER A 82 -43.46 -54.13 10.20
C SER A 82 -44.58 -53.18 9.75
N VAL A 83 -45.31 -52.57 10.71
CA VAL A 83 -46.33 -51.56 10.43
C VAL A 83 -45.71 -50.30 9.85
N TYR A 84 -44.59 -49.82 10.39
CA TYR A 84 -43.88 -48.65 9.86
C TYR A 84 -43.29 -48.87 8.45
N ARG A 85 -43.00 -50.12 8.07
CA ARG A 85 -42.42 -50.46 6.76
C ARG A 85 -43.46 -50.76 5.69
N ASN A 86 -44.48 -51.54 6.02
CA ASN A 86 -45.34 -52.20 5.03
C ASN A 86 -46.73 -51.57 4.90
N ARG A 87 -47.12 -50.67 5.81
CA ARG A 87 -48.44 -50.00 5.79
C ARG A 87 -48.31 -48.56 5.28
N SER A 88 -49.42 -48.01 4.81
CA SER A 88 -49.53 -46.59 4.42
C SER A 88 -49.14 -45.66 5.56
N LYS A 89 -48.56 -44.51 5.22
CA LYS A 89 -48.16 -43.50 6.21
C LYS A 89 -49.37 -43.01 7.03
N ILE A 90 -50.56 -42.96 6.43
CA ILE A 90 -51.81 -42.60 7.13
C ILE A 90 -52.20 -43.67 8.15
N TYR A 91 -52.02 -44.97 7.84
CA TYR A 91 -52.28 -46.05 8.80
C TYR A 91 -51.35 -45.97 10.02
N VAL A 92 -50.08 -45.59 9.80
CA VAL A 92 -49.12 -45.33 10.88
C VAL A 92 -49.59 -44.16 11.75
N LEU A 93 -50.10 -43.07 11.15
CA LEU A 93 -50.65 -41.92 11.89
C LEU A 93 -51.91 -42.27 12.70
N ILE A 94 -52.79 -43.14 12.18
CA ILE A 94 -53.96 -43.62 12.92
C ILE A 94 -53.55 -44.41 14.17
N ASN A 95 -52.44 -45.14 14.10
CA ASN A 95 -51.96 -46.04 15.16
C ASN A 95 -50.72 -45.52 15.91
N CYS A 96 -50.34 -44.25 15.74
CA CYS A 96 -49.06 -43.73 16.21
C CYS A 96 -48.88 -43.84 17.73
N GLN A 97 -49.94 -43.62 18.52
CA GLN A 97 -49.91 -43.78 19.98
C GLN A 97 -49.64 -45.23 20.40
N ALA A 98 -50.37 -46.19 19.83
CA ALA A 98 -50.22 -47.60 20.15
C ALA A 98 -48.84 -48.15 19.73
N LEU A 99 -48.37 -47.76 18.54
CA LEU A 99 -47.04 -48.14 18.04
C LEU A 99 -45.92 -47.54 18.89
N CYS A 100 -46.06 -46.28 19.31
CA CYS A 100 -45.11 -45.59 20.18
C CYS A 100 -45.04 -46.26 21.56
N SER A 101 -46.19 -46.54 22.18
CA SER A 101 -46.25 -47.26 23.45
C SER A 101 -45.66 -48.66 23.36
N SER A 102 -45.95 -49.41 22.29
CA SER A 102 -45.38 -50.74 22.08
C SER A 102 -43.85 -50.72 21.97
N LEU A 103 -43.27 -49.81 21.17
CA LEU A 103 -41.81 -49.69 21.06
C LEU A 103 -41.17 -49.23 22.37
N GLN A 104 -41.82 -48.30 23.10
CA GLN A 104 -41.36 -47.85 24.41
C GLN A 104 -41.29 -49.00 25.42
N GLU A 105 -42.37 -49.77 25.53
CA GLU A 105 -42.47 -50.92 26.44
C GLU A 105 -41.45 -52.00 26.10
N SER A 106 -41.34 -52.38 24.82
CA SER A 106 -40.39 -53.40 24.39
C SER A 106 -38.93 -52.95 24.54
N THR A 107 -38.60 -51.68 24.30
CA THR A 107 -37.24 -51.16 24.50
C THR A 107 -36.85 -51.18 25.98
N ALA A 108 -37.75 -50.72 26.85
CA ALA A 108 -37.53 -50.74 28.30
C ALA A 108 -37.41 -52.17 28.83
N ALA A 109 -38.23 -53.10 28.33
CA ALA A 109 -38.18 -54.51 28.71
C ALA A 109 -36.85 -55.17 28.28
N ILE A 110 -36.39 -54.94 27.04
CA ILE A 110 -35.08 -55.42 26.57
C ILE A 110 -33.95 -54.85 27.42
N GLY A 111 -33.99 -53.57 27.78
CA GLY A 111 -33.04 -52.98 28.73
C GLY A 111 -33.08 -53.67 30.10
N GLY A 112 -34.27 -54.05 30.58
CA GLY A 112 -34.49 -54.89 31.76
C GLY A 112 -33.78 -56.24 31.67
N TRP A 113 -33.97 -56.96 30.55
CA TRP A 113 -33.33 -58.25 30.31
C TRP A 113 -31.81 -58.15 30.19
N LEU A 114 -31.29 -57.08 29.57
CA LEU A 114 -29.85 -56.80 29.50
C LEU A 114 -29.21 -56.63 30.88
N ALA A 115 -29.92 -56.04 31.85
CA ALA A 115 -29.40 -55.91 33.21
C ALA A 115 -29.21 -57.28 33.90
N LEU A 116 -30.03 -58.28 33.53
CA LEU A 116 -29.85 -59.65 34.01
C LEU A 116 -28.64 -60.34 33.35
N LEU A 117 -28.29 -59.97 32.11
CA LEU A 117 -27.06 -60.43 31.46
C LEU A 117 -25.80 -59.80 32.06
N ASP A 118 -25.86 -58.51 32.45
CA ASP A 118 -24.74 -57.80 33.09
C ASP A 118 -24.25 -58.55 34.35
N SER A 119 -25.20 -59.00 35.17
CA SER A 119 -24.92 -59.76 36.41
C SER A 119 -24.24 -61.13 36.22
N ALA A 120 -24.14 -61.62 34.99
CA ALA A 120 -23.58 -62.94 34.67
C ALA A 120 -22.17 -62.89 34.08
N ILE A 121 -21.58 -61.70 33.87
CA ILE A 121 -20.24 -61.52 33.29
C ILE A 121 -19.23 -61.25 34.40
N LEU A 122 -18.33 -62.20 34.64
CA LEU A 122 -17.25 -62.05 35.62
C LEU A 122 -15.91 -61.63 34.97
N ASP A 123 -15.65 -61.97 33.70
CA ASP A 123 -14.30 -61.95 33.11
C ASP A 123 -14.12 -61.05 31.86
N ASN A 124 -14.97 -60.03 31.65
CA ASN A 124 -14.77 -59.06 30.56
C ASN A 124 -15.29 -57.66 30.92
N PRO A 125 -14.45 -56.76 31.46
CA PRO A 125 -14.88 -55.44 31.93
C PRO A 125 -15.39 -54.54 30.80
N ASP A 126 -14.86 -54.68 29.58
CA ASP A 126 -15.30 -53.93 28.41
C ASP A 126 -16.70 -54.35 27.94
N LEU A 127 -17.00 -55.65 27.97
CA LEU A 127 -18.32 -56.18 27.62
C LEU A 127 -19.36 -55.84 28.70
N HIS A 128 -18.99 -55.95 29.97
CA HIS A 128 -19.83 -55.54 31.10
C HIS A 128 -20.23 -54.06 30.96
N LYS A 129 -19.26 -53.17 30.73
CA LYS A 129 -19.54 -51.74 30.52
C LYS A 129 -20.49 -51.51 29.33
N LYS A 130 -20.28 -52.19 28.20
CA LYS A 130 -21.15 -52.08 27.01
C LYS A 130 -22.59 -52.56 27.27
N ILE A 131 -22.78 -53.64 28.01
CA ILE A 131 -24.10 -54.15 28.38
C ILE A 131 -24.79 -53.20 29.36
N SER A 132 -24.08 -52.75 30.39
CA SER A 132 -24.61 -51.83 31.39
C SER A 132 -25.03 -50.49 30.77
N ASP A 133 -24.19 -49.93 29.89
CA ASP A 133 -24.50 -48.70 29.15
C ASP A 133 -25.70 -48.90 28.22
N LEU A 134 -25.76 -49.99 27.44
CA LEU A 134 -26.91 -50.26 26.56
C LEU A 134 -28.21 -50.51 27.35
N SER A 135 -28.11 -51.22 28.49
CA SER A 135 -29.23 -51.47 29.41
C SER A 135 -29.82 -50.15 29.92
N ARG A 136 -28.95 -49.23 30.38
CA ARG A 136 -29.36 -47.90 30.83
C ARG A 136 -29.97 -47.08 29.70
N ASP A 137 -29.32 -47.04 28.55
CA ASP A 137 -29.79 -46.27 27.39
C ASP A 137 -31.17 -46.75 26.92
N MET A 138 -31.40 -48.06 26.84
CA MET A 138 -32.69 -48.63 26.43
C MET A 138 -33.79 -48.38 27.47
N LYS A 139 -33.48 -48.39 28.77
CA LYS A 139 -34.45 -48.04 29.83
C LYS A 139 -34.81 -46.55 29.83
N GLN A 140 -33.87 -45.69 29.44
CA GLN A 140 -34.07 -44.24 29.39
C GLN A 140 -34.56 -43.74 28.01
N ALA A 141 -34.61 -44.63 27.01
CA ALA A 141 -35.09 -44.29 25.68
C ALA A 141 -36.52 -43.74 25.74
N GLN A 142 -36.75 -42.65 25.01
CA GLN A 142 -38.08 -42.04 24.90
C GLN A 142 -38.52 -42.03 23.45
N PHE A 143 -39.60 -42.75 23.19
CA PHE A 143 -40.38 -42.71 21.97
C PHE A 143 -41.52 -41.74 22.21
N ARG A 144 -41.68 -40.76 21.32
CA ARG A 144 -42.70 -39.72 21.44
C ARG A 144 -43.44 -39.58 20.12
N VAL A 145 -44.74 -39.36 20.21
CA VAL A 145 -45.54 -38.90 19.08
C VAL A 145 -45.31 -37.39 18.95
N THR A 146 -44.95 -36.90 17.77
CA THR A 146 -44.71 -35.47 17.58
C THR A 146 -46.01 -34.68 17.73
N GLU A 147 -45.93 -33.38 18.03
CA GLU A 147 -47.13 -32.54 18.17
C GLU A 147 -47.98 -32.51 16.89
N ASN A 148 -47.33 -32.59 15.72
CA ASN A 148 -47.98 -32.67 14.42
C ASN A 148 -48.68 -34.02 14.22
N GLU A 149 -48.02 -35.15 14.51
CA GLU A 149 -48.62 -36.48 14.48
C GLU A 149 -49.81 -36.59 15.45
N GLN A 150 -49.67 -36.02 16.66
CA GLN A 150 -50.71 -36.02 17.68
C GLN A 150 -51.92 -35.19 17.26
N ARG A 151 -51.70 -34.04 16.59
CA ARG A 151 -52.75 -33.19 16.04
C ARG A 151 -53.52 -33.91 14.94
N VAL A 152 -52.80 -34.55 14.01
CA VAL A 152 -53.42 -35.33 12.92
C VAL A 152 -54.16 -36.54 13.49
N TYR A 153 -53.57 -37.29 14.43
CA TYR A 153 -54.22 -38.39 15.13
C TYR A 153 -55.55 -37.95 15.77
N CYS A 154 -55.56 -36.86 16.54
CA CYS A 154 -56.77 -36.33 17.16
C CYS A 154 -57.84 -35.95 16.13
N THR A 155 -57.40 -35.42 14.99
CA THR A 155 -58.26 -34.99 13.90
C THR A 155 -58.88 -36.18 13.16
N LEU A 156 -58.06 -37.18 12.81
CA LEU A 156 -58.52 -38.44 12.21
C LEU A 156 -59.49 -39.18 13.14
N GLN A 157 -59.21 -39.25 14.44
CA GLN A 157 -60.14 -39.88 15.40
C GLN A 157 -61.50 -39.18 15.46
N LYS A 158 -61.54 -37.84 15.37
CA LYS A 158 -62.79 -37.06 15.29
C LYS A 158 -63.57 -37.36 14.00
N GLU A 159 -62.89 -37.52 12.86
CA GLU A 159 -63.53 -37.94 11.61
C GLU A 159 -64.13 -39.35 11.70
N GLY A 160 -63.48 -40.27 12.42
CA GLY A 160 -64.01 -41.60 12.71
C GLY A 160 -65.34 -41.61 13.51
N GLN A 161 -65.68 -40.51 14.19
CA GLN A 161 -66.92 -40.34 14.94
C GLN A 161 -68.11 -39.89 14.07
N GLY A 162 -67.90 -39.52 12.80
CA GLY A 162 -68.96 -39.29 11.81
C GLY A 162 -69.72 -37.96 11.92
N ARG A 163 -69.08 -36.88 12.41
CA ARG A 163 -69.71 -35.54 12.44
C ARG A 163 -69.42 -34.76 11.15
N PRO A 164 -70.39 -34.00 10.59
CA PRO A 164 -70.15 -33.18 9.41
C PRO A 164 -69.22 -31.99 9.72
N THR A 165 -68.17 -31.81 8.91
CA THR A 165 -67.17 -30.75 9.04
C THR A 165 -67.33 -29.66 7.97
N SER A 166 -67.05 -28.40 8.33
CA SER A 166 -67.14 -27.25 7.41
C SER A 166 -66.01 -27.26 6.37
N LYS A 167 -66.17 -26.54 5.24
CA LYS A 167 -65.14 -26.49 4.18
C LYS A 167 -63.77 -26.02 4.69
N ALA A 168 -63.71 -25.03 5.59
CA ALA A 168 -62.46 -24.58 6.19
C ALA A 168 -61.79 -25.67 7.04
N VAL A 169 -62.57 -26.47 7.76
CA VAL A 169 -62.06 -27.61 8.55
C VAL A 169 -61.58 -28.73 7.63
N GLN A 170 -62.30 -29.02 6.54
CA GLN A 170 -61.89 -29.99 5.52
C GLN A 170 -60.54 -29.61 4.87
N SER A 171 -60.35 -28.33 4.59
CA SER A 171 -59.10 -27.74 4.08
C SER A 171 -57.94 -27.95 5.06
N ALA A 172 -58.18 -27.64 6.34
CA ALA A 172 -57.21 -27.81 7.41
C ALA A 172 -56.82 -29.28 7.62
N ILE A 173 -57.77 -30.21 7.50
CA ILE A 173 -57.51 -31.66 7.59
C ILE A 173 -56.51 -32.10 6.51
N ILE A 174 -56.69 -31.66 5.26
CA ILE A 174 -55.79 -32.01 4.15
C ILE A 174 -54.40 -31.37 4.34
N MET A 175 -54.34 -30.11 4.75
CA MET A 175 -53.06 -29.43 5.01
C MET A 175 -52.29 -30.06 6.18
N ASP A 176 -52.97 -30.40 7.28
CA ASP A 176 -52.34 -31.07 8.41
C ASP A 176 -51.89 -32.49 8.05
N LEU A 177 -52.66 -33.19 7.22
CA LEU A 177 -52.29 -34.51 6.69
C LEU A 177 -51.06 -34.42 5.78
N ALA A 178 -51.03 -33.50 4.82
CA ALA A 178 -49.89 -33.30 3.92
C ALA A 178 -48.60 -32.99 4.69
N ARG A 179 -48.69 -32.10 5.69
CA ARG A 179 -47.57 -31.76 6.58
C ARG A 179 -47.06 -32.97 7.37
N ALA A 180 -47.94 -33.84 7.87
CA ALA A 180 -47.56 -35.04 8.59
C ALA A 180 -47.01 -36.16 7.68
N LEU A 181 -47.39 -36.17 6.40
CA LEU A 181 -46.88 -37.12 5.39
C LEU A 181 -45.53 -36.69 4.79
N GLY A 182 -45.15 -35.42 4.98
CA GLY A 182 -43.97 -34.80 4.38
C GLY A 182 -44.16 -34.46 2.90
N THR A 183 -45.41 -34.24 2.46
CA THR A 183 -45.78 -33.98 1.06
C THR A 183 -46.31 -32.56 0.92
N ASP A 184 -46.12 -31.95 -0.26
CA ASP A 184 -46.73 -30.66 -0.58
C ASP A 184 -48.27 -30.78 -0.60
N SER A 185 -48.99 -29.80 -0.03
CA SER A 185 -50.45 -29.77 -0.03
C SER A 185 -51.06 -29.67 -1.43
N ASP A 186 -50.28 -29.20 -2.40
CA ASP A 186 -50.70 -29.05 -3.80
C ASP A 186 -50.43 -30.31 -4.64
N ASN A 187 -49.68 -31.28 -4.09
CA ASN A 187 -49.45 -32.57 -4.73
C ASN A 187 -50.61 -33.54 -4.48
N HIS A 188 -51.74 -33.26 -5.14
CA HIS A 188 -52.96 -34.06 -5.05
C HIS A 188 -52.72 -35.55 -5.38
N ALA A 189 -51.81 -35.87 -6.30
CA ALA A 189 -51.54 -37.25 -6.72
C ALA A 189 -50.98 -38.10 -5.57
N GLU A 190 -50.03 -37.56 -4.81
CA GLU A 190 -49.38 -38.33 -3.74
C GLU A 190 -50.29 -38.54 -2.52
N ILE A 191 -51.10 -37.54 -2.19
CA ILE A 191 -52.12 -37.68 -1.13
C ILE A 191 -53.19 -38.70 -1.54
N ALA A 192 -53.64 -38.67 -2.80
CA ALA A 192 -54.58 -39.66 -3.34
C ALA A 192 -54.01 -41.08 -3.28
N ASP A 193 -52.73 -41.26 -3.63
CA ASP A 193 -52.05 -42.56 -3.55
C ASP A 193 -51.96 -43.06 -2.11
N GLN A 194 -51.67 -42.19 -1.13
CA GLN A 194 -51.66 -42.58 0.29
C GLN A 194 -53.05 -42.96 0.80
N ILE A 195 -54.12 -42.27 0.38
CA ILE A 195 -55.51 -42.63 0.72
C ILE A 195 -55.89 -43.99 0.09
N LYS A 196 -55.42 -44.27 -1.12
CA LYS A 196 -55.62 -45.55 -1.80
C LYS A 196 -54.85 -46.69 -1.13
N LEU A 197 -53.62 -46.44 -0.70
CA LEU A 197 -52.85 -47.41 0.09
C LEU A 197 -53.53 -47.69 1.44
N LEU A 198 -54.06 -46.66 2.11
CA LEU A 198 -54.85 -46.84 3.34
C LEU A 198 -56.07 -47.73 3.13
N LYS A 199 -56.77 -47.57 1.99
CA LYS A 199 -57.89 -48.45 1.61
C LYS A 199 -57.47 -49.92 1.54
N ASN A 200 -56.32 -50.21 0.94
CA ASN A 200 -55.78 -51.55 0.84
C ASN A 200 -55.40 -52.11 2.21
N ASP A 201 -54.82 -51.30 3.09
CA ASP A 201 -54.48 -51.71 4.46
C ASP A 201 -55.72 -52.07 5.29
N LEU A 202 -56.80 -51.32 5.11
CA LEU A 202 -58.04 -51.46 5.86
C LEU A 202 -59.03 -52.48 5.27
N ALA A 203 -58.75 -53.05 4.09
CA ALA A 203 -59.62 -54.01 3.42
C ALA A 203 -60.00 -55.20 4.31
N ASN A 204 -59.08 -55.63 5.19
CA ASN A 204 -59.27 -56.73 6.14
C ASN A 204 -59.43 -56.26 7.61
N SER A 205 -59.41 -54.94 7.90
CA SER A 205 -59.55 -54.43 9.27
C SER A 205 -60.98 -54.63 9.80
N ARG A 206 -61.11 -55.07 11.06
CA ARG A 206 -62.41 -55.19 11.77
C ARG A 206 -62.83 -53.89 12.45
N SER A 207 -61.99 -52.85 12.44
CA SER A 207 -62.26 -51.58 13.11
C SER A 207 -63.22 -50.70 12.31
N ILE A 208 -64.40 -50.44 12.87
CA ILE A 208 -65.43 -49.58 12.26
C ILE A 208 -64.95 -48.12 12.20
N SER A 209 -64.19 -47.66 13.20
CA SER A 209 -63.66 -46.29 13.23
C SER A 209 -62.66 -46.04 12.11
N GLU A 210 -61.69 -46.95 11.90
CA GLU A 210 -60.68 -46.80 10.83
C GLU A 210 -61.31 -46.73 9.43
N ARG A 211 -62.33 -47.55 9.16
CA ARG A 211 -63.07 -47.52 7.90
C ARG A 211 -63.81 -46.19 7.70
N ARG A 212 -64.37 -45.61 8.76
CA ARG A 212 -65.02 -44.28 8.71
C ARG A 212 -64.02 -43.17 8.45
N ILE A 213 -62.81 -43.25 9.01
CA ILE A 213 -61.73 -42.29 8.76
C ILE A 213 -61.39 -42.28 7.27
N TRP A 214 -61.15 -43.46 6.68
CA TRP A 214 -60.90 -43.57 5.25
C TRP A 214 -62.05 -43.01 4.39
N MET A 215 -63.31 -43.39 4.65
CA MET A 215 -64.46 -42.87 3.90
C MET A 215 -64.60 -41.34 4.03
N SER A 216 -64.30 -40.76 5.20
CA SER A 216 -64.33 -39.31 5.36
C SER A 216 -63.19 -38.63 4.61
N LEU A 217 -61.97 -39.19 4.66
CA LEU A 217 -60.82 -38.66 3.93
C LEU A 217 -61.01 -38.71 2.41
N GLU A 218 -61.54 -39.81 1.86
CA GLU A 218 -61.85 -39.93 0.43
C GLU A 218 -62.84 -38.84 0.00
N ARG A 219 -63.94 -38.67 0.75
CA ARG A 219 -64.93 -37.60 0.53
C ARG A 219 -64.35 -36.18 0.65
N ILE A 220 -63.49 -35.94 1.64
CA ILE A 220 -62.86 -34.62 1.85
C ILE A 220 -61.90 -34.30 0.71
N PHE A 221 -61.11 -35.28 0.28
CA PHE A 221 -60.15 -35.13 -0.81
C PHE A 221 -60.83 -34.90 -2.17
N ASP A 222 -61.92 -35.62 -2.46
CA ASP A 222 -62.70 -35.41 -3.69
C ASP A 222 -63.27 -33.98 -3.77
N ASN A 223 -63.72 -33.42 -2.64
CA ASN A 223 -64.18 -32.03 -2.60
C ASN A 223 -63.04 -31.00 -2.73
N TRP A 224 -61.83 -31.36 -2.29
CA TRP A 224 -60.65 -30.48 -2.29
C TRP A 224 -59.94 -30.44 -3.65
N SER A 225 -59.95 -31.55 -4.39
CA SER A 225 -59.25 -31.69 -5.67
C SER A 225 -59.95 -31.02 -6.87
N ILE A 226 -61.16 -30.48 -6.69
CA ILE A 226 -61.90 -29.76 -7.73
C ILE A 226 -61.31 -28.35 -7.88
N LYS A 227 -60.57 -28.10 -8.97
CA LYS A 227 -60.12 -26.74 -9.35
C LYS A 227 -61.31 -25.85 -9.71
N PRO A 228 -61.37 -24.58 -9.24
CA PRO A 228 -62.36 -23.62 -9.73
C PRO A 228 -62.04 -23.25 -11.18
N ASP A 229 -62.97 -23.54 -12.08
CA ASP A 229 -62.87 -23.26 -13.51
C ASP A 229 -63.18 -21.77 -13.75
N ILE A 230 -62.14 -20.93 -13.87
CA ILE A 230 -62.29 -19.57 -14.39
C ILE A 230 -62.02 -19.64 -15.88
N ALA A 231 -63.11 -19.70 -16.65
CA ALA A 231 -63.09 -19.65 -18.09
C ALA A 231 -62.35 -18.39 -18.57
N ALA A 232 -61.36 -18.62 -19.44
CA ALA A 232 -60.66 -17.60 -20.19
C ALA A 232 -61.64 -16.79 -21.06
N GLY A 233 -61.83 -15.53 -20.70
CA GLY A 233 -62.44 -14.50 -21.54
C GLY A 233 -61.40 -13.42 -21.77
N GLY A 234 -60.74 -13.47 -22.93
CA GLY A 234 -59.83 -12.41 -23.36
C GLY A 234 -60.63 -11.16 -23.73
N LEU A 235 -60.34 -10.05 -23.06
CA LEU A 235 -60.50 -8.69 -23.57
C LEU A 235 -59.39 -7.82 -22.97
N ASP A 236 -58.87 -6.94 -23.80
CA ASP A 236 -57.78 -5.98 -23.58
C ASP A 236 -57.73 -5.39 -22.16
N LEU A 237 -56.56 -5.44 -21.53
CA LEU A 237 -56.29 -4.76 -20.26
C LEU A 237 -55.29 -3.63 -20.50
N GLU A 238 -55.86 -2.42 -20.56
CA GLU A 238 -55.20 -1.23 -20.05
C GLU A 238 -54.93 -1.40 -18.53
N PHE A 239 -53.80 -0.84 -18.10
CA PHE A 239 -53.24 -0.83 -16.75
C PHE A 239 -54.27 -0.71 -15.60
N GLU A 240 -54.45 -1.77 -14.79
CA GLU A 240 -54.97 -1.67 -13.41
C GLU A 240 -54.31 -2.68 -12.44
N GLU A 241 -54.35 -2.35 -11.15
CA GLU A 241 -53.64 -2.92 -10.00
C GLU A 241 -53.99 -4.39 -9.66
N ASP A 242 -53.29 -5.40 -10.19
CA ASP A 242 -53.60 -6.80 -9.83
C ASP A 242 -52.39 -7.64 -9.35
N ALA A 243 -51.89 -7.29 -8.16
CA ALA A 243 -51.16 -8.25 -7.30
C ALA A 243 -51.30 -7.97 -5.79
N HIS A 244 -52.07 -6.96 -5.38
CA HIS A 244 -52.31 -6.65 -3.98
C HIS A 244 -53.77 -6.92 -3.60
N ILE A 245 -53.99 -7.98 -2.84
CA ILE A 245 -55.29 -8.36 -2.29
C ILE A 245 -55.66 -7.30 -1.24
N ALA A 246 -56.68 -6.49 -1.50
CA ALA A 246 -57.14 -5.46 -0.56
C ALA A 246 -57.53 -6.06 0.81
N PRO A 247 -57.28 -5.37 1.93
CA PRO A 247 -57.66 -5.86 3.25
C PRO A 247 -59.18 -5.88 3.39
N PHE A 248 -59.72 -6.95 3.96
CA PHE A 248 -61.14 -6.99 4.31
C PHE A 248 -61.43 -5.90 5.35
N LYS A 249 -62.61 -5.25 5.28
CA LYS A 249 -62.99 -4.18 6.21
C LYS A 249 -62.87 -4.58 7.68
N ASN A 250 -63.09 -5.87 7.98
CA ASN A 250 -63.01 -6.43 9.33
C ASN A 250 -61.57 -6.57 9.86
N PHE A 251 -60.56 -6.41 8.99
CA PHE A 251 -59.15 -6.43 9.38
C PHE A 251 -58.66 -5.06 9.82
N LEU A 252 -59.40 -3.99 9.47
CA LEU A 252 -59.02 -2.62 9.78
C LEU A 252 -59.45 -2.26 11.20
N CYS A 253 -58.51 -1.73 11.98
CA CYS A 253 -58.79 -1.18 13.29
C CYS A 253 -59.78 -0.01 13.15
N PRO A 254 -60.91 0.02 13.88
CA PRO A 254 -61.87 1.09 13.76
C PRO A 254 -61.33 2.47 14.16
N LEU A 255 -60.28 2.51 14.99
CA LEU A 255 -59.60 3.73 15.43
C LEU A 255 -58.58 4.23 14.38
N THR A 256 -57.60 3.40 14.02
CA THR A 256 -56.49 3.82 13.15
C THR A 256 -56.81 3.72 11.67
N LYS A 257 -57.83 2.94 11.30
CA LYS A 257 -58.16 2.56 9.92
C LYS A 257 -57.05 1.76 9.20
N GLU A 258 -56.07 1.27 9.95
CA GLU A 258 -54.99 0.41 9.45
C GLU A 258 -55.27 -1.07 9.79
N VAL A 259 -54.64 -1.99 9.07
CA VAL A 259 -54.75 -3.44 9.34
C VAL A 259 -54.23 -3.72 10.75
N MET A 260 -55.03 -4.40 11.57
CA MET A 260 -54.68 -4.75 12.95
C MET A 260 -53.48 -5.71 12.98
N LYS A 261 -52.44 -5.36 13.74
CA LYS A 261 -51.28 -6.23 13.98
C LYS A 261 -51.53 -7.17 15.15
N ASP A 262 -52.18 -6.65 16.20
CA ASP A 262 -52.61 -7.44 17.36
C ASP A 262 -54.10 -7.18 17.65
N PRO A 263 -55.01 -7.91 16.98
CA PRO A 263 -56.45 -7.68 17.13
C PRO A 263 -56.93 -8.17 18.51
N VAL A 264 -57.48 -7.26 19.31
CA VAL A 264 -58.06 -7.51 20.63
C VAL A 264 -59.53 -7.13 20.68
N VAL A 265 -60.33 -7.95 21.34
CA VAL A 265 -61.77 -7.76 21.50
C VAL A 265 -62.06 -7.14 22.86
N LEU A 266 -62.89 -6.08 22.87
CA LEU A 266 -63.43 -5.47 24.07
C LEU A 266 -64.69 -6.19 24.57
N GLU A 267 -65.13 -5.86 25.80
CA GLU A 267 -66.44 -6.29 26.33
C GLU A 267 -67.60 -5.93 25.38
N SER A 268 -67.47 -4.80 24.65
CA SER A 268 -68.44 -4.36 23.64
C SER A 268 -68.47 -5.22 22.36
N SER A 269 -67.69 -6.31 22.30
CA SER A 269 -67.55 -7.21 21.15
C SER A 269 -66.97 -6.55 19.89
N GLN A 270 -66.43 -5.34 20.01
CA GLN A 270 -65.68 -4.67 18.94
C GLN A 270 -64.19 -5.04 19.04
N THR A 271 -63.55 -5.22 17.88
CA THR A 271 -62.12 -5.56 17.80
C THR A 271 -61.31 -4.34 17.37
N TYR A 272 -60.17 -4.12 18.02
CA TYR A 272 -59.24 -3.04 17.75
C TYR A 272 -57.82 -3.57 17.71
N ASP A 273 -56.89 -2.82 17.16
CA ASP A 273 -55.47 -3.06 17.43
C ASP A 273 -55.18 -2.73 18.90
N ARG A 274 -54.45 -3.61 19.59
CA ARG A 274 -54.11 -3.47 21.02
C ARG A 274 -53.52 -2.10 21.33
N SER A 275 -52.50 -1.69 20.58
CA SER A 275 -51.78 -0.44 20.86
C SER A 275 -52.68 0.79 20.69
N ALA A 276 -53.56 0.76 19.68
CA ALA A 276 -54.51 1.84 19.41
C ALA A 276 -55.57 1.99 20.50
N ILE A 277 -56.09 0.87 21.03
CA ILE A 277 -57.13 0.91 22.04
C ILE A 277 -56.59 1.19 23.44
N GLU A 278 -55.38 0.71 23.76
CA GLU A 278 -54.67 1.07 24.99
C GLU A 278 -54.40 2.58 25.05
N TYR A 279 -53.89 3.16 23.95
CA TYR A 279 -53.71 4.62 23.85
C TYR A 279 -55.01 5.40 24.02
N TRP A 280 -56.12 4.90 23.46
CA TRP A 280 -57.43 5.53 23.65
C TRP A 280 -57.88 5.50 25.11
N PHE A 281 -57.64 4.41 25.82
CA PHE A 281 -57.94 4.29 27.26
C PHE A 281 -57.10 5.25 28.09
N GLU A 282 -55.80 5.32 27.85
CA GLU A 282 -54.90 6.28 28.50
C GLU A 282 -55.42 7.71 28.34
N ARG A 283 -55.75 8.11 27.11
CA ARG A 283 -56.25 9.46 26.82
C ARG A 283 -57.59 9.77 27.50
N CYS A 284 -58.48 8.79 27.59
CA CYS A 284 -59.74 8.95 28.32
C CYS A 284 -59.51 9.20 29.82
N ILE A 285 -58.58 8.45 30.42
CA ILE A 285 -58.20 8.58 31.83
C ILE A 285 -57.53 9.94 32.09
N GLU A 286 -56.62 10.38 31.21
CA GLU A 286 -55.98 11.70 31.29
C GLU A 286 -56.98 12.85 31.21
N ASP A 287 -58.00 12.72 30.36
CA ASP A 287 -59.09 13.71 30.22
C ASP A 287 -60.11 13.66 31.37
N GLY A 288 -59.91 12.79 32.38
CA GLY A 288 -60.82 12.61 33.52
C GLY A 288 -62.17 11.97 33.16
N ARG A 289 -62.21 11.20 32.07
CA ARG A 289 -63.42 10.53 31.56
C ARG A 289 -63.32 9.01 31.73
N ASP A 290 -64.46 8.37 31.97
CA ASP A 290 -64.51 6.91 31.99
C ASP A 290 -64.19 6.34 30.59
N PRO A 291 -63.35 5.29 30.48
CA PRO A 291 -63.02 4.68 29.19
C PRO A 291 -64.28 4.15 28.49
N THR A 292 -64.48 4.59 27.26
CA THR A 292 -65.61 4.21 26.43
C THR A 292 -65.15 3.42 25.21
N CYS A 293 -65.99 2.53 24.70
CA CYS A 293 -65.77 1.91 23.41
C CYS A 293 -65.87 2.98 22.31
N PRO A 294 -64.82 3.21 21.50
CA PRO A 294 -64.80 4.27 20.49
C PRO A 294 -65.94 4.19 19.46
N VAL A 295 -66.35 2.97 19.08
CA VAL A 295 -67.36 2.75 18.05
C VAL A 295 -68.77 2.79 18.61
N THR A 296 -69.00 2.23 19.81
CA THR A 296 -70.36 2.11 20.37
C THR A 296 -70.71 3.23 21.36
N GLY A 297 -69.73 4.02 21.80
CA GLY A 297 -69.90 5.05 22.83
C GLY A 297 -70.19 4.49 24.23
N GLN A 298 -70.16 3.17 24.40
CA GLN A 298 -70.51 2.51 25.67
C GLN A 298 -69.37 2.64 26.69
N VAL A 299 -69.68 3.06 27.91
CA VAL A 299 -68.73 3.04 29.05
C VAL A 299 -68.37 1.59 29.39
N LEU A 300 -67.07 1.28 29.40
CA LEU A 300 -66.55 -0.06 29.62
C LEU A 300 -66.45 -0.34 31.12
N LYS A 301 -66.95 -1.50 31.57
CA LYS A 301 -66.86 -1.91 32.98
C LYS A 301 -65.53 -2.58 33.30
N SER A 302 -64.88 -3.12 32.28
CA SER A 302 -63.55 -3.74 32.34
C SER A 302 -62.71 -3.28 31.15
N LEU A 303 -61.42 -3.03 31.39
CA LEU A 303 -60.42 -2.73 30.35
C LEU A 303 -59.65 -3.99 29.91
N GLU A 304 -60.13 -5.17 30.30
CA GLU A 304 -59.51 -6.44 29.92
C GLU A 304 -59.58 -6.64 28.39
N LEU A 305 -58.41 -6.77 27.76
CA LEU A 305 -58.26 -6.97 26.32
C LEU A 305 -58.11 -8.46 26.00
N LYS A 306 -59.11 -9.06 25.36
CA LYS A 306 -59.06 -10.48 24.97
C LYS A 306 -58.50 -10.63 23.55
N PRO A 307 -57.44 -11.42 23.31
CA PRO A 307 -56.88 -11.58 21.96
C PRO A 307 -57.87 -12.27 21.03
N ASN A 308 -58.06 -11.72 19.82
CA ASN A 308 -58.89 -12.30 18.78
C ASN A 308 -58.04 -13.22 17.89
N ILE A 309 -57.73 -14.42 18.40
CA ILE A 309 -56.82 -15.37 17.73
C ILE A 309 -57.31 -15.75 16.33
N GLY A 310 -58.63 -15.90 16.14
CA GLY A 310 -59.20 -16.24 14.83
C GLY A 310 -59.02 -15.12 13.81
N LEU A 311 -59.22 -13.85 14.21
CA LEU A 311 -58.97 -12.71 13.33
C LEU A 311 -57.47 -12.51 13.08
N ALA A 312 -56.63 -12.70 14.09
CA ALA A 312 -55.17 -12.66 13.95
C ALA A 312 -54.68 -13.66 12.90
N GLY A 313 -55.14 -14.92 12.96
CA GLY A 313 -54.79 -15.94 11.97
C GLY A 313 -55.32 -15.63 10.56
N ALA A 314 -56.54 -15.08 10.44
CA ALA A 314 -57.09 -14.68 9.15
C ALA A 314 -56.35 -13.49 8.51
N ILE A 315 -55.95 -12.51 9.34
CA ILE A 315 -55.09 -11.41 8.92
C ILE A 315 -53.74 -11.96 8.48
N GLU A 316 -53.12 -12.84 9.27
CA GLU A 316 -51.84 -13.47 8.94
C GLU A 316 -51.87 -14.23 7.60
N GLU A 317 -52.92 -15.02 7.36
CA GLU A 317 -53.13 -15.73 6.09
C GLU A 317 -53.27 -14.75 4.91
N TRP A 318 -54.03 -13.66 5.08
CA TRP A 318 -54.15 -12.63 4.06
C TRP A 318 -52.82 -11.92 3.77
N VAL A 319 -52.03 -11.61 4.80
CA VAL A 319 -50.70 -11.03 4.59
C VAL A 319 -49.78 -12.04 3.87
N ASN A 320 -49.81 -13.32 4.25
CA ASN A 320 -49.02 -14.36 3.59
C ASN A 320 -49.39 -14.48 2.10
N ARG A 321 -50.67 -14.49 1.75
CA ARG A 321 -51.11 -14.50 0.34
C ARG A 321 -50.65 -13.28 -0.44
N ASN A 322 -50.68 -12.10 0.19
CA ASN A 322 -50.17 -10.87 -0.42
C ASN A 322 -48.66 -10.94 -0.67
N VAL A 323 -47.90 -11.47 0.29
CA VAL A 323 -46.46 -11.69 0.13
C VAL A 323 -46.19 -12.69 -0.99
N ASP A 324 -46.92 -13.80 -1.04
CA ASP A 324 -46.73 -14.83 -2.06
C ASP A 324 -47.09 -14.31 -3.46
N ALA A 325 -48.15 -13.51 -3.60
CA ALA A 325 -48.50 -12.84 -4.86
C ALA A 325 -47.41 -11.84 -5.31
N GLN A 326 -46.86 -11.06 -4.39
CA GLN A 326 -45.75 -10.15 -4.69
C GLN A 326 -44.46 -10.88 -5.06
N ILE A 327 -44.16 -12.02 -4.42
CA ILE A 327 -43.02 -12.88 -4.75
C ILE A 327 -43.18 -13.48 -6.15
N GLN A 328 -44.36 -14.04 -6.47
CA GLN A 328 -44.64 -14.59 -7.79
C GLN A 328 -44.51 -13.53 -8.90
N SER A 329 -45.05 -12.34 -8.66
CA SER A 329 -44.87 -11.20 -9.55
C SER A 329 -43.38 -10.85 -9.73
N ALA A 330 -42.61 -10.77 -8.64
CA ALA A 330 -41.18 -10.48 -8.69
C ALA A 330 -40.39 -11.53 -9.50
N VAL A 331 -40.67 -12.82 -9.30
CA VAL A 331 -40.02 -13.91 -10.06
C VAL A 331 -40.35 -13.81 -11.55
N GLN A 332 -41.62 -13.57 -11.91
CA GLN A 332 -42.04 -13.44 -13.30
C GLN A 332 -41.27 -12.31 -14.01
N TYR A 333 -41.30 -11.10 -13.45
CA TYR A 333 -40.68 -9.93 -14.08
C TYR A 333 -39.15 -9.93 -14.07
N LEU A 334 -38.51 -10.52 -13.05
CA LEU A 334 -37.04 -10.57 -12.98
C LEU A 334 -36.44 -11.74 -13.77
N SER A 335 -37.25 -12.73 -14.17
CA SER A 335 -36.80 -13.89 -14.97
C SER A 335 -36.96 -13.69 -16.48
N GLU A 336 -37.72 -12.67 -16.92
CA GLU A 336 -37.92 -12.39 -18.35
C GLU A 336 -36.65 -11.83 -19.02
N ASP A 337 -36.32 -12.35 -20.21
CA ASP A 337 -35.15 -11.93 -21.01
C ASP A 337 -35.29 -10.51 -21.62
N SER A 338 -36.51 -9.99 -21.71
CA SER A 338 -36.78 -8.61 -22.14
C SER A 338 -36.72 -7.66 -20.95
N PRO A 339 -36.07 -6.48 -21.06
CA PRO A 339 -35.92 -5.58 -19.92
C PRO A 339 -37.30 -5.10 -19.43
N PRO A 340 -37.69 -5.39 -18.18
CA PRO A 340 -38.89 -4.81 -17.59
C PRO A 340 -38.79 -3.28 -17.62
N THR A 341 -39.94 -2.60 -17.70
CA THR A 341 -39.96 -1.14 -17.61
C THR A 341 -39.32 -0.69 -16.28
N VAL A 342 -38.54 0.40 -16.32
CA VAL A 342 -37.83 0.94 -15.16
C VAL A 342 -38.73 1.09 -13.93
N GLU A 343 -39.98 1.51 -14.15
CA GLU A 343 -40.99 1.71 -13.11
C GLU A 343 -41.47 0.39 -12.48
N CYS A 344 -41.66 -0.67 -13.28
CA CYS A 344 -42.01 -2.00 -12.77
C CYS A 344 -40.86 -2.58 -11.93
N THR A 345 -39.62 -2.47 -12.38
CA THR A 345 -38.44 -2.94 -11.64
C THR A 345 -38.30 -2.20 -10.31
N GLU A 346 -38.45 -0.88 -10.31
CA GLU A 346 -38.42 -0.10 -9.07
C GLU A 346 -39.49 -0.56 -8.08
N ARG A 347 -40.72 -0.77 -8.54
CA ARG A 347 -41.83 -1.25 -7.71
C ARG A 347 -41.54 -2.61 -7.08
N ILE A 348 -40.98 -3.55 -7.86
CA ILE A 348 -40.61 -4.88 -7.37
C ILE A 348 -39.53 -4.79 -6.29
N LEU A 349 -38.46 -4.01 -6.52
CA LEU A 349 -37.38 -3.83 -5.55
C LEU A 349 -37.89 -3.18 -4.25
N ASN A 350 -38.77 -2.19 -4.34
CA ASN A 350 -39.40 -1.57 -3.18
C ASN A 350 -40.29 -2.57 -2.42
N ASN A 351 -41.04 -3.43 -3.11
CA ASN A 351 -41.86 -4.45 -2.48
C ASN A 351 -40.99 -5.47 -1.72
N ILE A 352 -39.90 -5.94 -2.33
CA ILE A 352 -38.95 -6.88 -1.69
C ILE A 352 -38.36 -6.25 -0.43
N TYR A 353 -37.90 -5.00 -0.51
CA TYR A 353 -37.44 -4.25 0.65
C TYR A 353 -38.52 -4.16 1.75
N LYS A 354 -39.74 -3.77 1.37
CA LYS A 354 -40.86 -3.62 2.31
C LYS A 354 -41.20 -4.94 3.03
N ILE A 355 -41.31 -6.04 2.28
CA ILE A 355 -41.56 -7.38 2.86
C ILE A 355 -40.42 -7.74 3.83
N SER A 356 -39.17 -7.52 3.44
CA SER A 356 -38.01 -7.88 4.26
C SER A 356 -37.89 -7.05 5.55
N GLU A 357 -38.28 -5.77 5.56
CA GLU A 357 -38.26 -4.92 6.77
C GLU A 357 -39.51 -5.10 7.64
N GLU A 358 -40.71 -5.12 7.06
CA GLU A 358 -41.96 -5.23 7.82
C GLU A 358 -42.19 -6.67 8.33
N HIS A 359 -41.64 -7.67 7.64
CA HIS A 359 -41.83 -9.08 7.93
C HIS A 359 -40.52 -9.90 7.84
N PRO A 360 -39.57 -9.71 8.78
CA PRO A 360 -38.27 -10.38 8.75
C PRO A 360 -38.35 -11.92 8.71
N SER A 361 -39.35 -12.50 9.37
CA SER A 361 -39.60 -13.95 9.37
C SER A 361 -40.01 -14.50 8.01
N ARG A 362 -40.29 -13.66 7.00
CA ARG A 362 -40.66 -14.07 5.64
C ARG A 362 -39.53 -13.93 4.63
N ARG A 363 -38.34 -13.47 5.03
CA ARG A 363 -37.16 -13.41 4.15
C ARG A 363 -36.83 -14.77 3.52
N PHE A 364 -37.02 -15.86 4.25
CA PHE A 364 -36.80 -17.21 3.71
C PHE A 364 -37.68 -17.52 2.48
N ARG A 365 -38.88 -16.93 2.37
CA ARG A 365 -39.75 -17.12 1.20
C ARG A 365 -39.17 -16.41 -0.04
N ILE A 366 -38.64 -15.20 0.15
CA ILE A 366 -37.97 -14.43 -0.90
C ILE A 366 -36.71 -15.18 -1.36
N ARG A 367 -35.93 -15.70 -0.41
CA ARG A 367 -34.72 -16.50 -0.67
C ARG A 367 -35.03 -17.79 -1.43
N ASN A 368 -36.00 -18.59 -0.97
CA ASN A 368 -36.38 -19.84 -1.60
C ASN A 368 -37.00 -19.68 -3.00
N ALA A 369 -37.46 -18.47 -3.34
CA ALA A 369 -37.92 -18.11 -4.67
C ALA A 369 -36.79 -17.60 -5.58
N ASP A 370 -35.52 -17.72 -5.17
CA ASP A 370 -34.31 -17.29 -5.88
C ASP A 370 -34.27 -15.79 -6.26
N ILE A 371 -35.12 -14.97 -5.64
CA ILE A 371 -35.21 -13.53 -5.96
C ILE A 371 -33.87 -12.82 -5.71
N VAL A 372 -33.15 -13.18 -4.65
CA VAL A 372 -31.81 -12.62 -4.36
C VAL A 372 -30.86 -12.84 -5.54
N VAL A 373 -30.85 -14.05 -6.10
CA VAL A 373 -30.03 -14.42 -7.27
C VAL A 373 -30.48 -13.65 -8.51
N LEU A 374 -31.80 -13.50 -8.71
CA LEU A 374 -32.36 -12.75 -9.84
C LEU A 374 -31.97 -11.27 -9.79
N ILE A 375 -32.03 -10.60 -8.62
CA ILE A 375 -31.59 -9.20 -8.48
C ILE A 375 -30.09 -9.08 -8.80
N ILE A 376 -29.26 -10.02 -8.33
CA ILE A 376 -27.82 -10.02 -8.62
C ILE A 376 -27.56 -10.20 -10.13
N LYS A 377 -28.24 -11.16 -10.78
CA LYS A 377 -28.15 -11.38 -12.22
C LYS A 377 -28.58 -10.13 -13.00
N MET A 378 -29.66 -9.47 -12.57
CA MET A 378 -30.09 -8.20 -13.14
C MET A 378 -28.96 -7.16 -13.05
N LEU A 379 -28.35 -6.96 -11.87
CA LEU A 379 -27.23 -6.01 -11.69
C LEU A 379 -26.02 -6.35 -12.58
N LYS A 380 -25.68 -7.64 -12.73
CA LYS A 380 -24.60 -8.11 -13.62
C LYS A 380 -24.90 -7.77 -15.09
N ASN A 381 -26.08 -8.15 -15.57
CA ASN A 381 -26.46 -8.08 -16.98
C ASN A 381 -26.76 -6.65 -17.45
N SER A 382 -27.22 -5.79 -16.55
CA SER A 382 -27.67 -4.42 -16.87
C SER A 382 -26.76 -3.32 -16.33
N SER A 383 -25.53 -3.64 -15.89
CA SER A 383 -24.59 -2.71 -15.23
C SER A 383 -24.43 -1.34 -15.91
N LYS A 384 -24.41 -1.30 -17.25
CA LYS A 384 -24.29 -0.07 -18.06
C LYS A 384 -25.61 0.67 -18.30
N SER A 385 -26.76 0.00 -18.27
CA SER A 385 -28.06 0.55 -18.70
C SER A 385 -29.03 0.84 -17.54
N ILE A 386 -28.88 0.19 -16.38
CA ILE A 386 -29.84 0.23 -15.27
C ILE A 386 -30.01 1.59 -14.57
N GLY A 387 -29.09 2.54 -14.77
CA GLY A 387 -29.13 3.85 -14.10
C GLY A 387 -28.85 3.77 -12.58
N THR A 388 -28.44 4.90 -11.98
CA THR A 388 -27.97 4.96 -10.59
C THR A 388 -29.10 4.79 -9.56
N HIS A 389 -30.30 5.25 -9.89
CA HIS A 389 -31.49 5.11 -9.04
C HIS A 389 -31.89 3.66 -8.84
N LEU A 390 -32.04 2.87 -9.91
CA LEU A 390 -32.39 1.45 -9.79
C LEU A 390 -31.28 0.64 -9.12
N ARG A 391 -30.00 0.95 -9.38
CA ARG A 391 -28.88 0.32 -8.63
C ARG A 391 -29.00 0.59 -7.14
N SER A 392 -29.28 1.83 -6.76
CA SER A 392 -29.51 2.21 -5.36
C SER A 392 -30.67 1.40 -4.74
N LYS A 393 -31.80 1.26 -5.45
CA LYS A 393 -32.95 0.44 -5.00
C LYS A 393 -32.63 -1.04 -4.89
N ALA A 394 -31.86 -1.59 -5.84
CA ALA A 394 -31.45 -2.98 -5.81
C ALA A 394 -30.51 -3.27 -4.64
N LEU A 395 -29.52 -2.38 -4.42
CA LEU A 395 -28.62 -2.47 -3.26
C LEU A 395 -29.37 -2.32 -1.93
N MET A 396 -30.39 -1.46 -1.86
CA MET A 396 -31.26 -1.31 -0.68
C MET A 396 -32.02 -2.61 -0.37
N ALA A 397 -32.63 -3.24 -1.39
CA ALA A 397 -33.35 -4.50 -1.22
C ALA A 397 -32.39 -5.63 -0.80
N LEU A 398 -31.22 -5.73 -1.44
CA LEU A 398 -30.19 -6.71 -1.07
C LEU A 398 -29.63 -6.48 0.33
N LEU A 399 -29.40 -5.22 0.74
CA LEU A 399 -28.98 -4.89 2.10
C LEU A 399 -30.00 -5.34 3.15
N SER A 400 -31.29 -5.16 2.88
CA SER A 400 -32.35 -5.66 3.76
C SER A 400 -32.36 -7.19 3.84
N MET A 401 -32.15 -7.86 2.70
CA MET A 401 -32.07 -9.33 2.62
C MET A 401 -30.81 -9.89 3.26
N ALA A 402 -29.69 -9.14 3.28
CA ALA A 402 -28.42 -9.56 3.87
C ALA A 402 -28.49 -9.73 5.40
N LYS A 403 -29.53 -9.20 6.06
CA LYS A 403 -29.84 -9.46 7.47
C LYS A 403 -30.29 -10.91 7.75
N ASP A 404 -30.53 -11.71 6.71
CA ASP A 404 -30.72 -13.17 6.78
C ASP A 404 -29.42 -13.87 6.38
N GLU A 405 -28.81 -14.65 7.27
CA GLU A 405 -27.47 -15.24 7.06
C GLU A 405 -27.39 -16.17 5.84
N GLU A 406 -28.42 -16.98 5.59
CA GLU A 406 -28.44 -17.83 4.39
C GLU A 406 -28.56 -16.99 3.11
N SER A 407 -29.35 -15.92 3.11
CA SER A 407 -29.41 -14.98 1.97
C SER A 407 -28.07 -14.27 1.75
N LYS A 408 -27.39 -13.84 2.83
CA LYS A 408 -26.05 -13.26 2.79
C LYS A 408 -25.04 -14.23 2.19
N GLN A 409 -25.06 -15.49 2.59
CA GLN A 409 -24.22 -16.54 2.02
C GLN A 409 -24.47 -16.70 0.51
N THR A 410 -25.73 -16.76 0.08
CA THR A 410 -26.10 -16.80 -1.34
C THR A 410 -25.57 -15.60 -2.12
N MET A 411 -25.66 -14.38 -1.56
CA MET A 411 -25.12 -13.17 -2.19
C MET A 411 -23.61 -13.26 -2.41
N LEU A 412 -22.87 -13.80 -1.45
CA LEU A 412 -21.42 -13.88 -1.46
C LEU A 412 -20.91 -14.93 -2.45
N GLU A 413 -21.63 -16.04 -2.59
CA GLU A 413 -21.42 -17.09 -3.60
C GLU A 413 -21.71 -16.55 -5.02
N GLU A 414 -22.76 -15.74 -5.17
CA GLU A 414 -23.10 -15.09 -6.43
C GLU A 414 -22.20 -13.89 -6.77
N GLY A 415 -21.18 -13.57 -5.97
CA GLY A 415 -20.20 -12.53 -6.27
C GLY A 415 -20.70 -11.09 -6.06
N MET A 416 -21.64 -10.89 -5.13
CA MET A 416 -22.19 -9.57 -4.80
C MET A 416 -21.15 -8.56 -4.30
N THR A 417 -20.04 -9.02 -3.71
CA THR A 417 -18.93 -8.18 -3.25
C THR A 417 -18.42 -7.23 -4.35
N ARG A 418 -18.20 -7.74 -5.56
CA ARG A 418 -17.71 -6.95 -6.71
C ARG A 418 -18.73 -5.90 -7.17
N LEU A 419 -20.01 -6.26 -7.15
CA LEU A 419 -21.10 -5.36 -7.54
C LEU A 419 -21.27 -4.24 -6.50
N ALA A 420 -21.13 -4.56 -5.22
CA ALA A 420 -21.14 -3.57 -4.15
C ALA A 420 -19.95 -2.59 -4.28
N ILE A 421 -18.74 -3.09 -4.55
CA ILE A 421 -17.56 -2.24 -4.82
C ILE A 421 -17.79 -1.35 -6.05
N HIS A 422 -18.38 -1.87 -7.12
CA HIS A 422 -18.75 -1.07 -8.28
C HIS A 422 -19.76 0.03 -7.93
N GLY A 423 -20.69 -0.24 -7.00
CA GLY A 423 -21.63 0.75 -6.47
C GLY A 423 -20.97 1.95 -5.77
N LEU A 424 -19.74 1.81 -5.27
CA LEU A 424 -18.97 2.91 -4.66
C LEU A 424 -18.58 3.99 -5.68
N ILE A 425 -18.50 3.64 -6.97
CA ILE A 425 -18.22 4.55 -8.08
C ILE A 425 -19.49 5.30 -8.53
N GLY A 426 -20.66 4.91 -7.99
CA GLY A 426 -21.95 5.48 -8.34
C GLY A 426 -22.00 7.00 -8.14
N SER A 427 -22.69 7.71 -9.05
CA SER A 427 -22.85 9.17 -8.96
C SER A 427 -23.88 9.60 -7.92
N SER A 428 -24.69 8.68 -7.40
CA SER A 428 -25.69 8.92 -6.37
C SER A 428 -25.11 8.65 -4.98
N GLU A 429 -25.29 9.58 -4.04
CA GLU A 429 -24.93 9.39 -2.64
C GLU A 429 -25.63 8.16 -2.03
N LYS A 430 -26.92 7.96 -2.33
CA LYS A 430 -27.67 6.80 -1.84
C LYS A 430 -27.17 5.47 -2.39
N GLU A 431 -26.68 5.45 -3.63
CA GLU A 431 -26.08 4.25 -4.22
C GLU A 431 -24.79 3.89 -3.47
N ARG A 432 -23.92 4.88 -3.24
CA ARG A 432 -22.69 4.73 -2.46
C ARG A 432 -22.98 4.32 -1.01
N GLU A 433 -23.95 4.94 -0.35
CA GLU A 433 -24.34 4.61 1.02
C GLU A 433 -24.82 3.16 1.15
N HIS A 434 -25.73 2.70 0.29
CA HIS A 434 -26.20 1.32 0.32
C HIS A 434 -25.09 0.32 -0.02
N ALA A 435 -24.20 0.67 -0.96
CA ALA A 435 -23.03 -0.15 -1.27
C ALA A 435 -22.09 -0.30 -0.07
N VAL A 436 -21.72 0.80 0.60
CA VAL A 436 -20.87 0.75 1.80
C VAL A 436 -21.53 -0.02 2.93
N ARG A 437 -22.83 0.19 3.19
CA ARG A 437 -23.56 -0.56 4.22
C ARG A 437 -23.62 -2.06 3.94
N LEU A 438 -23.76 -2.45 2.67
CA LEU A 438 -23.74 -3.85 2.29
C LEU A 438 -22.35 -4.47 2.49
N LEU A 439 -21.29 -3.75 2.13
CA LEU A 439 -19.91 -4.18 2.42
C LEU A 439 -19.65 -4.26 3.93
N LEU A 440 -20.21 -3.33 4.72
CA LEU A 440 -20.13 -3.34 6.17
C LEU A 440 -20.81 -4.59 6.76
N GLU A 441 -21.97 -4.97 6.24
CA GLU A 441 -22.69 -6.19 6.64
C GLU A 441 -21.90 -7.46 6.28
N PHE A 442 -21.21 -7.46 5.13
CA PHE A 442 -20.32 -8.56 4.75
C PHE A 442 -19.07 -8.63 5.63
N SER A 443 -18.53 -7.49 6.04
CA SER A 443 -17.33 -7.38 6.88
C SER A 443 -17.53 -7.78 8.35
N THR A 444 -18.68 -8.35 8.73
CA THR A 444 -18.86 -8.96 10.06
C THR A 444 -18.13 -10.30 10.20
N ASP A 445 -17.75 -10.92 9.08
CA ASP A 445 -17.00 -12.17 9.02
C ASP A 445 -15.63 -11.92 8.36
N GLU A 446 -14.58 -12.42 9.02
CA GLU A 446 -13.18 -12.18 8.66
C GLU A 446 -12.84 -12.70 7.27
N ALA A 447 -13.38 -13.85 6.85
CA ALA A 447 -13.12 -14.41 5.53
C ALA A 447 -13.62 -13.50 4.40
N TYR A 448 -14.69 -12.74 4.66
CA TYR A 448 -15.22 -11.79 3.69
C TYR A 448 -14.49 -10.44 3.74
N CYS A 449 -13.93 -10.05 4.88
CA CYS A 449 -13.01 -8.91 4.95
C CYS A 449 -11.82 -9.10 4.00
N GLU A 450 -11.19 -10.29 4.00
CA GLU A 450 -10.11 -10.63 3.06
C GLU A 450 -10.56 -10.55 1.60
N LYS A 451 -11.74 -11.10 1.31
CA LYS A 451 -12.34 -11.05 -0.03
C LYS A 451 -12.61 -9.60 -0.48
N ILE A 452 -13.05 -8.71 0.42
CA ILE A 452 -13.26 -7.30 0.09
C ILE A 452 -11.91 -6.59 -0.13
N ALA A 453 -10.94 -6.79 0.76
CA ALA A 453 -9.64 -6.12 0.70
C ALA A 453 -8.81 -6.52 -0.54
N SER A 454 -8.91 -7.79 -0.97
CA SER A 454 -8.23 -8.31 -2.16
C SER A 454 -8.86 -7.86 -3.48
N GLU A 455 -10.10 -7.35 -3.48
CA GLU A 455 -10.75 -6.85 -4.68
C GLU A 455 -10.19 -5.49 -5.11
N LYS A 456 -9.87 -5.39 -6.41
CA LYS A 456 -9.15 -4.24 -6.97
C LYS A 456 -9.94 -2.95 -6.79
N GLY A 457 -9.29 -1.95 -6.19
CA GLY A 457 -9.85 -0.61 -6.00
C GLY A 457 -10.81 -0.49 -4.82
N ALA A 458 -11.19 -1.58 -4.14
CA ALA A 458 -12.12 -1.54 -3.01
C ALA A 458 -11.60 -0.62 -1.89
N LEU A 459 -10.39 -0.89 -1.40
CA LEU A 459 -9.78 -0.11 -0.32
C LEU A 459 -9.47 1.32 -0.72
N VAL A 460 -9.06 1.57 -1.97
CA VAL A 460 -8.79 2.94 -2.47
C VAL A 460 -10.07 3.77 -2.49
N LEU A 461 -11.17 3.19 -2.98
CA LEU A 461 -12.47 3.87 -3.00
C LEU A 461 -12.99 4.13 -1.59
N LEU A 462 -12.91 3.15 -0.70
CA LEU A 462 -13.32 3.30 0.70
C LEU A 462 -12.46 4.34 1.42
N SER A 463 -11.13 4.32 1.28
CA SER A 463 -10.23 5.32 1.87
C SER A 463 -10.55 6.74 1.37
N SER A 464 -10.74 6.89 0.06
CA SER A 464 -11.12 8.19 -0.52
C SER A 464 -12.47 8.70 0.01
N MET A 465 -13.42 7.81 0.27
CA MET A 465 -14.72 8.17 0.86
C MET A 465 -14.61 8.49 2.34
N ALA A 466 -13.76 7.79 3.09
CA ALA A 466 -13.50 8.05 4.50
C ALA A 466 -12.85 9.43 4.72
N GLU A 467 -11.95 9.83 3.82
CA GLU A 467 -11.29 11.16 3.86
C GLU A 467 -12.19 12.31 3.38
N ASN A 468 -13.33 12.01 2.73
CA ASN A 468 -14.22 13.04 2.20
C ASN A 468 -15.12 13.64 3.29
N LEU A 469 -14.76 14.85 3.75
CA LEU A 469 -15.50 15.60 4.77
C LEU A 469 -16.83 16.20 4.29
N GLU A 470 -17.11 16.22 2.98
CA GLU A 470 -18.36 16.77 2.43
C GLU A 470 -19.59 15.94 2.83
N HIS A 471 -19.41 14.62 3.04
CA HIS A 471 -20.49 13.69 3.39
C HIS A 471 -20.16 12.90 4.67
N PRO A 472 -20.33 13.49 5.88
CA PRO A 472 -19.89 12.88 7.13
C PRO A 472 -20.50 11.51 7.43
N ALA A 473 -21.77 11.28 7.07
CA ALA A 473 -22.42 9.99 7.29
C ALA A 473 -21.79 8.88 6.45
N LEU A 474 -21.47 9.17 5.18
CA LEU A 474 -20.82 8.22 4.27
C LEU A 474 -19.36 7.99 4.63
N SER A 475 -18.65 9.06 5.01
CA SER A 475 -17.28 9.00 5.53
C SER A 475 -17.20 8.11 6.77
N ASN A 476 -18.10 8.28 7.75
CA ASN A 476 -18.14 7.44 8.96
C ASN A 476 -18.41 5.96 8.64
N LEU A 477 -19.31 5.67 7.69
CA LEU A 477 -19.60 4.29 7.27
C LEU A 477 -18.41 3.64 6.57
N ALA A 478 -17.73 4.39 5.68
CA ALA A 478 -16.54 3.91 4.99
C ALA A 478 -15.40 3.65 5.98
N GLU A 479 -15.22 4.54 6.94
CA GLU A 479 -14.22 4.40 8.01
C GLU A 479 -14.52 3.21 8.93
N GLU A 480 -15.79 2.96 9.26
CA GLU A 480 -16.17 1.76 10.03
C GLU A 480 -15.86 0.47 9.27
N ALA A 481 -16.15 0.41 7.97
CA ALA A 481 -15.84 -0.75 7.14
C ALA A 481 -14.34 -1.02 7.07
N LEU A 482 -13.54 0.04 6.90
CA LEU A 482 -12.08 -0.06 6.92
C LEU A 482 -11.55 -0.52 8.28
N LYS A 483 -12.03 0.04 9.39
CA LYS A 483 -11.64 -0.40 10.75
C LYS A 483 -11.93 -1.87 11.03
N ARG A 484 -12.96 -2.46 10.42
CA ARG A 484 -13.21 -3.91 10.50
C ARG A 484 -12.15 -4.69 9.71
N MET A 485 -11.83 -4.24 8.50
CA MET A 485 -10.79 -4.86 7.67
C MET A 485 -9.39 -4.74 8.27
N GLU A 486 -9.09 -3.66 9.01
CA GLU A 486 -7.80 -3.42 9.69
C GLU A 486 -7.48 -4.45 10.78
N LYS A 487 -8.48 -5.17 11.28
CA LYS A 487 -8.30 -6.21 12.30
C LYS A 487 -7.75 -7.51 11.72
N VAL A 488 -7.96 -7.76 10.43
CA VAL A 488 -7.52 -8.98 9.74
C VAL A 488 -6.07 -8.81 9.26
N GLU A 489 -5.22 -9.79 9.55
CA GLU A 489 -3.77 -9.72 9.28
C GLU A 489 -3.46 -9.69 7.78
N ASP A 490 -4.10 -10.56 7.01
CA ASP A 490 -3.90 -10.66 5.55
C ASP A 490 -4.28 -9.37 4.79
N ASN A 491 -5.05 -8.48 5.42
CA ASN A 491 -5.46 -7.20 4.83
C ASN A 491 -4.40 -6.11 4.93
N VAL A 492 -3.38 -6.25 5.79
CA VAL A 492 -2.44 -5.16 6.10
C VAL A 492 -1.69 -4.69 4.85
N GLN A 493 -1.21 -5.63 4.03
CA GLN A 493 -0.54 -5.28 2.77
C GLN A 493 -1.49 -4.55 1.80
N HIS A 494 -2.75 -4.99 1.72
CA HIS A 494 -3.76 -4.36 0.86
C HIS A 494 -4.09 -2.94 1.32
N LEU A 495 -4.22 -2.73 2.63
CA LEU A 495 -4.46 -1.42 3.25
C LEU A 495 -3.29 -0.47 3.05
N ALA A 496 -2.06 -0.95 3.26
CA ALA A 496 -0.86 -0.17 3.00
C ALA A 496 -0.75 0.22 1.52
N ALA A 497 -1.10 -0.69 0.59
CA ALA A 497 -1.14 -0.37 -0.84
C ALA A 497 -2.21 0.68 -1.22
N ALA A 498 -3.26 0.81 -0.40
CA ALA A 498 -4.26 1.86 -0.51
C ALA A 498 -3.89 3.17 0.23
N GLY A 499 -2.67 3.27 0.78
CA GLY A 499 -2.18 4.45 1.49
C GLY A 499 -2.49 4.48 3.00
N ARG A 500 -3.12 3.44 3.54
CA ARG A 500 -3.47 3.33 4.97
C ARG A 500 -2.37 2.59 5.72
N PHE A 501 -1.35 3.31 6.18
CA PHE A 501 -0.18 2.70 6.83
C PHE A 501 -0.32 2.45 8.33
N GLU A 502 -1.31 3.03 9.01
CA GLU A 502 -1.51 2.87 10.45
C GLU A 502 -1.60 1.39 10.92
N PRO A 503 -2.33 0.48 10.23
CA PRO A 503 -2.40 -0.93 10.61
C PRO A 503 -1.06 -1.66 10.47
N LEU A 504 -0.23 -1.23 9.51
CA LEU A 504 1.13 -1.75 9.31
C LEU A 504 2.06 -1.20 10.40
N LEU A 505 1.99 0.10 10.68
CA LEU A 505 2.88 0.78 11.62
C LEU A 505 2.62 0.37 13.07
N SER A 506 1.35 0.25 13.47
CA SER A 506 0.96 -0.29 14.77
C SER A 506 1.50 -1.71 14.99
N ARG A 507 1.33 -2.62 14.02
CA ARG A 507 1.88 -3.98 14.10
C ARG A 507 3.41 -4.02 14.11
N LEU A 508 4.05 -3.16 13.33
CA LEU A 508 5.51 -3.03 13.34
C LEU A 508 6.03 -2.52 14.69
N CYS A 509 5.37 -1.52 15.30
CA CYS A 509 5.82 -0.90 16.54
C CYS A 509 5.45 -1.72 17.78
N ASP A 510 4.16 -2.05 17.93
CA ASP A 510 3.62 -2.65 19.15
C ASP A 510 3.97 -4.12 19.24
N GLY A 511 4.10 -4.82 18.11
CA GLY A 511 4.41 -6.24 18.04
C GLY A 511 3.42 -7.13 18.82
N ILE A 512 2.23 -6.64 19.17
CA ILE A 512 1.22 -7.41 19.91
C ILE A 512 -0.02 -7.52 19.03
N PHE A 513 -0.46 -8.76 18.80
CA PHE A 513 -1.82 -9.06 18.36
C PHE A 513 -2.61 -9.65 19.54
N LEU A 514 -3.83 -9.18 19.76
CA LEU A 514 -4.79 -9.80 20.68
C LEU A 514 -5.62 -10.82 19.90
N THR A 515 -5.09 -12.02 19.64
CA THR A 515 -5.89 -13.15 19.12
C THR A 515 -6.52 -13.89 20.30
N TYR A 516 -7.84 -13.84 20.40
CA TYR A 516 -8.60 -14.94 21.01
C TYR A 516 -8.93 -15.94 19.90
N THR A 517 -8.02 -16.85 19.58
CA THR A 517 -8.34 -17.99 18.70
C THR A 517 -7.99 -19.31 19.38
N ASN A 518 -8.96 -20.22 19.29
CA ASN A 518 -9.04 -21.49 20.00
C ASN A 518 -7.76 -22.33 19.90
N GLY A 519 -7.37 -22.86 21.06
CA GLY A 519 -6.11 -23.54 21.28
C GLY A 519 -5.78 -24.62 20.26
N LEU A 520 -4.66 -24.44 19.58
CA LEU A 520 -3.74 -25.47 19.09
C LEU A 520 -2.40 -24.78 18.74
N SER A 521 -1.44 -24.91 19.67
CA SER A 521 0.02 -24.86 19.49
C SER A 521 0.64 -23.81 18.54
N GLY A 522 1.26 -22.79 19.14
CA GLY A 522 2.33 -21.99 18.54
C GLY A 522 2.37 -20.60 19.15
N GLU A 523 3.33 -20.33 20.02
CA GLU A 523 3.70 -18.95 20.39
C GLU A 523 4.24 -18.27 19.11
N THR A 524 3.38 -17.69 18.26
CA THR A 524 3.84 -16.75 17.23
C THR A 524 4.32 -15.52 17.96
N GLY A 525 5.63 -15.32 17.97
CA GLY A 525 6.26 -14.27 18.75
C GLY A 525 5.85 -12.91 18.22
N SER A 526 5.88 -11.90 19.11
CA SER A 526 5.83 -10.48 18.75
C SER A 526 6.73 -10.12 17.57
N ASP A 527 7.84 -10.84 17.43
CA ASP A 527 8.84 -10.64 16.39
C ASP A 527 8.41 -11.20 15.02
N ASP A 528 7.65 -12.29 14.92
CA ASP A 528 7.22 -12.86 13.62
C ASP A 528 6.36 -11.87 12.85
N VAL A 529 5.40 -11.24 13.55
CA VAL A 529 4.54 -10.18 12.99
C VAL A 529 5.38 -9.00 12.52
N ARG A 530 6.37 -8.56 13.30
CA ARG A 530 7.25 -7.44 12.91
C ARG A 530 8.09 -7.79 11.69
N ILE A 531 8.59 -9.02 11.60
CA ILE A 531 9.36 -9.52 10.46
C ILE A 531 8.50 -9.49 9.20
N GLU A 532 7.25 -9.92 9.29
CA GLU A 532 6.30 -9.85 8.18
C GLU A 532 6.01 -8.40 7.76
N MET A 533 5.75 -7.50 8.72
CA MET A 533 5.52 -6.09 8.43
C MET A 533 6.75 -5.45 7.76
N ALA A 534 7.96 -5.75 8.22
CA ALA A 534 9.20 -5.30 7.58
C ALA A 534 9.35 -5.86 6.17
N SER A 535 9.01 -7.14 5.95
CA SER A 535 9.01 -7.77 4.62
C SER A 535 8.03 -7.11 3.65
N ILE A 536 6.86 -6.68 4.14
CA ILE A 536 5.89 -5.88 3.37
C ILE A 536 6.53 -4.55 2.98
N VAL A 537 7.04 -3.77 3.94
CA VAL A 537 7.71 -2.48 3.66
C VAL A 537 8.85 -2.63 2.66
N GLY A 538 9.67 -3.68 2.78
CA GLY A 538 10.80 -3.95 1.91
C GLY A 538 10.42 -4.28 0.45
N ARG A 539 9.25 -4.88 0.21
CA ARG A 539 8.77 -5.26 -1.14
C ARG A 539 7.85 -4.22 -1.79
N MET A 540 7.31 -3.29 -1.02
CA MET A 540 6.34 -2.30 -1.50
C MET A 540 6.99 -1.18 -2.33
N THR A 541 6.23 -0.70 -3.32
CA THR A 541 6.55 0.53 -4.05
C THR A 541 5.92 1.72 -3.33
N LEU A 542 6.72 2.36 -2.48
CA LEU A 542 6.26 3.44 -1.59
C LEU A 542 6.46 4.82 -2.24
N THR A 543 5.49 5.71 -2.05
CA THR A 543 5.63 7.14 -2.38
C THR A 543 6.61 7.83 -1.43
N SER A 544 7.12 9.01 -1.78
CA SER A 544 8.03 9.76 -0.90
C SER A 544 7.38 10.07 0.46
N SER A 545 6.10 10.47 0.49
CA SER A 545 5.38 10.73 1.74
C SER A 545 5.22 9.47 2.61
N ALA A 546 4.95 8.31 2.00
CA ALA A 546 4.85 7.05 2.72
C ALA A 546 6.20 6.62 3.31
N LYS A 547 7.30 6.76 2.54
CA LYS A 547 8.66 6.47 3.03
C LYS A 547 9.03 7.35 4.22
N GLU A 548 8.68 8.63 4.18
CA GLU A 548 8.93 9.57 5.28
C GLU A 548 8.13 9.20 6.54
N GLN A 549 6.83 8.91 6.39
CA GLN A 549 5.97 8.48 7.51
C GLN A 549 6.48 7.19 8.16
N ILE A 550 6.78 6.18 7.35
CA ILE A 550 7.25 4.87 7.85
C ILE A 550 8.63 5.02 8.50
N ALA A 551 9.54 5.80 7.93
CA ALA A 551 10.84 6.04 8.54
C ALA A 551 10.71 6.72 9.91
N ARG A 552 9.90 7.78 10.04
CA ARG A 552 9.73 8.49 11.32
C ARG A 552 9.19 7.62 12.45
N GLN A 553 8.27 6.71 12.13
CA GLN A 553 7.60 5.91 13.16
C GLN A 553 8.26 4.53 13.37
N GLY A 554 8.81 3.93 12.33
CA GLY A 554 9.27 2.53 12.34
C GLY A 554 10.79 2.32 12.30
N ALA A 555 11.61 3.34 11.97
CA ALA A 555 13.06 3.12 11.73
C ALA A 555 13.79 2.54 12.95
N ASN A 556 13.49 3.01 14.18
CA ASN A 556 14.10 2.48 15.40
C ASN A 556 13.85 0.98 15.58
N ILE A 557 12.63 0.51 15.27
CA ILE A 557 12.26 -0.89 15.40
C ILE A 557 12.93 -1.74 14.33
N LEU A 558 12.97 -1.24 13.09
CA LEU A 558 13.71 -1.90 12.00
C LEU A 558 15.20 -2.04 12.32
N VAL A 559 15.81 -1.01 12.95
CA VAL A 559 17.21 -1.05 13.39
C VAL A 559 17.41 -2.06 14.51
N ASP A 560 16.53 -2.10 15.53
CA ASP A 560 16.60 -3.09 16.61
C ASP A 560 16.54 -4.53 16.07
N MET A 561 15.65 -4.78 15.10
CA MET A 561 15.49 -6.08 14.46
C MET A 561 16.71 -6.55 13.66
N LEU A 562 17.63 -5.67 13.25
CA LEU A 562 18.89 -6.08 12.59
C LEU A 562 19.78 -6.94 13.49
N SER A 563 19.66 -6.79 14.81
CA SER A 563 20.37 -7.61 15.79
C SER A 563 19.91 -9.06 15.78
N LYS A 564 18.64 -9.32 15.43
CA LYS A 564 18.00 -10.64 15.43
C LYS A 564 18.22 -11.36 14.10
N ALA A 565 18.59 -12.64 14.13
CA ALA A 565 18.96 -13.37 12.91
C ALA A 565 17.80 -13.57 11.93
N GLU A 566 16.62 -13.90 12.46
CA GLU A 566 15.40 -14.20 11.69
C GLU A 566 14.83 -12.94 11.00
N GLY A 567 14.87 -11.79 11.67
CA GLY A 567 14.34 -10.54 11.15
C GLY A 567 15.30 -9.67 10.36
N ARG A 568 16.60 -10.02 10.33
CA ARG A 568 17.64 -9.19 9.71
C ARG A 568 17.38 -8.92 8.23
N ALA A 569 17.03 -9.94 7.47
CA ALA A 569 16.83 -9.80 6.03
C ALA A 569 15.65 -8.87 5.70
N ALA A 570 14.50 -9.09 6.34
CA ALA A 570 13.30 -8.27 6.14
C ALA A 570 13.53 -6.81 6.56
N SER A 571 14.15 -6.59 7.72
CA SER A 571 14.43 -5.26 8.25
C SER A 571 15.42 -4.50 7.39
N LEU A 572 16.45 -5.18 6.88
CA LEU A 572 17.44 -4.58 6.01
C LEU A 572 16.84 -4.19 4.65
N GLN A 573 15.97 -5.03 4.09
CA GLN A 573 15.25 -4.71 2.86
C GLN A 573 14.32 -3.50 3.04
N ALA A 574 13.63 -3.40 4.19
CA ALA A 574 12.82 -2.25 4.54
C ALA A 574 13.66 -0.96 4.66
N LEU A 575 14.75 -1.00 5.43
CA LEU A 575 15.66 0.14 5.61
C LEU A 575 16.29 0.58 4.28
N TYR A 576 16.65 -0.37 3.41
CA TYR A 576 17.10 -0.06 2.06
C TYR A 576 16.02 0.71 1.29
N ASN A 577 14.78 0.21 1.24
CA ASN A 577 13.67 0.89 0.55
C ASN A 577 13.43 2.30 1.10
N LEU A 578 13.45 2.48 2.42
CA LEU A 578 13.29 3.78 3.08
C LEU A 578 14.46 4.73 2.78
N SER A 579 15.69 4.22 2.71
CA SER A 579 16.90 5.02 2.45
C SER A 579 16.99 5.57 1.03
N THR A 580 16.24 5.00 0.07
CA THR A 580 16.21 5.52 -1.31
C THR A 580 15.57 6.90 -1.45
N LEU A 581 14.95 7.44 -0.39
CA LEU A 581 14.51 8.82 -0.31
C LEU A 581 15.56 9.65 0.45
N ASP A 582 16.15 10.64 -0.22
CA ASP A 582 17.23 11.46 0.33
C ASP A 582 16.86 12.14 1.67
N ASP A 583 15.62 12.64 1.79
CA ASP A 583 15.10 13.30 3.00
C ASP A 583 15.04 12.38 4.23
N ASN A 584 15.06 11.06 4.03
CA ASN A 584 15.06 10.09 5.13
C ASN A 584 16.43 9.91 5.77
N ALA A 585 17.52 10.38 5.16
CA ALA A 585 18.87 10.16 5.66
C ALA A 585 19.02 10.62 7.13
N THR A 586 18.50 11.80 7.47
CA THR A 586 18.54 12.33 8.84
C THR A 586 17.79 11.45 9.82
N ILE A 587 16.56 11.04 9.48
CA ILE A 587 15.71 10.20 10.33
C ILE A 587 16.40 8.86 10.61
N LEU A 588 16.94 8.23 9.58
CA LEU A 588 17.62 6.93 9.71
C LEU A 588 18.91 7.03 10.54
N VAL A 589 19.67 8.12 10.37
CA VAL A 589 20.87 8.38 11.17
C VAL A 589 20.53 8.58 12.65
N GLU A 590 19.49 9.36 12.96
CA GLU A 590 18.99 9.56 14.33
C GLU A 590 18.52 8.24 14.98
N SER A 591 18.02 7.30 14.16
CA SER A 591 17.68 5.93 14.57
C SER A 591 18.88 4.99 14.77
N ALA A 592 20.11 5.50 14.75
CA ALA A 592 21.35 4.71 14.88
C ALA A 592 21.47 3.57 13.84
N VAL A 593 21.02 3.82 12.61
CA VAL A 593 21.13 2.84 11.52
C VAL A 593 22.60 2.56 11.14
N LEU A 594 23.47 3.57 11.14
CA LEU A 594 24.86 3.43 10.68
C LEU A 594 25.66 2.42 11.53
N PRO A 595 25.64 2.48 12.88
CA PRO A 595 26.28 1.46 13.71
C PRO A 595 25.79 0.04 13.46
N ALA A 596 24.48 -0.13 13.25
CA ALA A 596 23.90 -1.45 12.99
C ALA A 596 24.32 -2.01 11.62
N LEU A 597 24.33 -1.18 10.58
CA LEU A 597 24.75 -1.59 9.24
C LEU A 597 26.26 -1.85 9.14
N SER A 598 27.09 -1.05 9.81
CA SER A 598 28.54 -1.25 9.86
C SER A 598 28.93 -2.56 10.57
N ASP A 599 28.17 -2.95 11.61
CA ASP A 599 28.35 -4.24 12.28
C ASP A 599 28.10 -5.42 11.32
N ILE A 600 27.04 -5.34 10.51
CA ILE A 600 26.73 -6.32 9.46
C ILE A 600 27.82 -6.33 8.38
N LEU A 601 28.27 -5.16 7.95
CA LEU A 601 29.22 -5.01 6.85
C LEU A 601 30.64 -5.48 7.22
N PHE A 602 31.15 -5.07 8.39
CA PHE A 602 32.55 -5.28 8.77
C PHE A 602 32.81 -6.47 9.69
N ARG A 603 31.90 -6.78 10.64
CA ARG A 603 32.18 -7.72 11.75
C ARG A 603 31.63 -9.12 11.52
N ASN A 604 30.46 -9.22 10.90
CA ASN A 604 29.76 -10.50 10.77
C ASN A 604 30.31 -11.32 9.58
N GLN A 605 31.30 -12.18 9.84
CA GLN A 605 31.90 -13.04 8.82
C GLN A 605 30.90 -14.05 8.22
N ASP A 606 29.94 -14.53 9.02
CA ASP A 606 28.95 -15.54 8.63
C ASP A 606 27.67 -14.97 7.97
N THR A 607 27.63 -13.66 7.68
CA THR A 607 26.46 -13.06 7.00
C THR A 607 26.46 -13.35 5.50
N LEU A 608 25.28 -13.67 4.97
CA LEU A 608 25.07 -13.89 3.54
C LEU A 608 25.57 -12.67 2.72
N PRO A 609 26.28 -12.88 1.60
CA PRO A 609 26.78 -11.78 0.76
C PRO A 609 25.72 -10.77 0.35
N GLU A 610 24.50 -11.24 0.06
CA GLU A 610 23.35 -10.40 -0.31
C GLU A 610 22.96 -9.40 0.80
N LEU A 611 23.09 -9.78 2.07
CA LEU A 611 22.83 -8.89 3.20
C LEU A 611 23.94 -7.85 3.36
N LYS A 612 25.21 -8.22 3.07
CA LYS A 612 26.31 -7.23 3.04
C LYS A 612 26.11 -6.22 1.91
N GLU A 613 25.67 -6.68 0.75
CA GLU A 613 25.33 -5.81 -0.39
C GLU A 613 24.23 -4.81 -0.04
N LEU A 614 23.13 -5.28 0.57
CA LEU A 614 22.03 -4.41 1.00
C LEU A 614 22.46 -3.43 2.09
N ALA A 615 23.28 -3.87 3.06
CA ALA A 615 23.80 -2.99 4.10
C ALA A 615 24.70 -1.89 3.51
N ALA A 616 25.64 -2.25 2.62
CA ALA A 616 26.48 -1.29 1.93
C ALA A 616 25.65 -0.31 1.09
N SER A 617 24.64 -0.80 0.36
CA SER A 617 23.78 0.04 -0.47
C SER A 617 22.93 1.00 0.36
N THR A 618 22.47 0.57 1.54
CA THR A 618 21.72 1.42 2.47
C THR A 618 22.63 2.51 3.05
N ILE A 619 23.87 2.18 3.45
CA ILE A 619 24.86 3.18 3.89
C ILE A 619 25.17 4.16 2.74
N ALA A 620 25.36 3.66 1.51
CA ALA A 620 25.65 4.48 0.34
C ALA A 620 24.57 5.56 0.10
N ASN A 621 23.29 5.18 0.21
CA ASN A 621 22.17 6.12 0.08
C ASN A 621 22.22 7.20 1.17
N ILE A 622 22.49 6.81 2.42
CA ILE A 622 22.55 7.75 3.56
C ILE A 622 23.71 8.74 3.40
N VAL A 623 24.92 8.27 3.08
CA VAL A 623 26.11 9.15 3.04
C VAL A 623 26.18 10.02 1.78
N SER A 624 25.36 9.74 0.77
CA SER A 624 25.30 10.55 -0.45
C SER A 624 24.79 11.97 -0.20
N ASN A 625 24.08 12.20 0.91
CA ASN A 625 23.56 13.51 1.31
C ASN A 625 24.38 14.09 2.48
N PRO A 626 25.27 15.06 2.24
CA PRO A 626 26.09 15.65 3.29
C PRO A 626 25.26 16.54 4.24
N GLY A 627 25.68 16.61 5.50
CA GLY A 627 25.14 17.51 6.54
C GLY A 627 24.50 16.81 7.73
N HIS A 628 24.20 15.51 7.64
CA HIS A 628 23.42 14.78 8.65
C HIS A 628 24.16 13.59 9.28
N TRP A 629 25.10 12.97 8.57
CA TRP A 629 25.81 11.79 9.06
C TRP A 629 27.19 12.11 9.65
N GLU A 630 27.72 13.32 9.41
CA GLU A 630 29.10 13.70 9.78
C GLU A 630 29.35 13.72 11.28
N LEU A 631 28.31 14.01 12.07
CA LEU A 631 28.36 14.02 13.54
C LEU A 631 27.92 12.69 14.17
N ALA A 632 27.41 11.76 13.36
CA ALA A 632 26.91 10.48 13.83
C ALA A 632 28.02 9.44 13.95
N SER A 633 27.83 8.50 14.88
CA SER A 633 28.70 7.33 14.98
C SER A 633 28.43 6.36 13.82
N ALA A 634 29.49 5.90 13.16
CA ALA A 634 29.48 4.88 12.14
C ALA A 634 29.40 3.47 12.72
N ASP A 635 29.95 3.25 13.91
CA ASP A 635 30.02 1.93 14.55
C ASP A 635 29.68 2.00 16.05
N LYS A 636 29.71 0.85 16.72
CA LYS A 636 29.45 0.74 18.16
C LYS A 636 30.59 1.31 19.03
N GLU A 637 31.73 1.65 18.44
CA GLU A 637 32.93 2.12 19.14
C GLU A 637 33.02 3.65 19.16
N GLY A 638 32.12 4.33 18.46
CA GLY A 638 32.06 5.79 18.43
C GLY A 638 32.84 6.41 17.28
N HIS A 639 33.38 5.62 16.35
CA HIS A 639 34.10 6.17 15.18
C HIS A 639 33.11 6.85 14.24
N SER A 640 33.51 7.96 13.60
CA SER A 640 32.70 8.61 12.57
C SER A 640 32.84 7.90 11.21
N MET A 641 31.92 8.13 10.27
CA MET A 641 31.99 7.52 8.93
C MET A 641 33.24 7.93 8.13
N HIS A 642 33.86 9.05 8.51
CA HIS A 642 35.07 9.60 7.89
C HIS A 642 36.35 9.28 8.69
N SER A 643 36.30 8.40 9.69
CA SER A 643 37.49 7.96 10.43
C SER A 643 38.42 7.13 9.54
N ASP A 644 39.69 7.07 9.92
CA ASP A 644 40.68 6.20 9.28
C ASP A 644 40.28 4.73 9.36
N SER A 645 39.78 4.26 10.52
CA SER A 645 39.33 2.89 10.74
C SER A 645 38.24 2.45 9.75
N VAL A 646 37.23 3.30 9.53
CA VAL A 646 36.11 3.02 8.61
C VAL A 646 36.60 3.08 7.16
N VAL A 647 37.36 4.11 6.78
CA VAL A 647 37.90 4.26 5.42
C VAL A 647 38.79 3.08 5.04
N TYR A 648 39.70 2.65 5.93
CA TYR A 648 40.56 1.49 5.67
C TYR A 648 39.75 0.18 5.55
N SER A 649 38.70 0.01 6.35
CA SER A 649 37.81 -1.15 6.27
C SER A 649 37.05 -1.19 4.94
N LEU A 650 36.54 -0.05 4.48
CA LEU A 650 35.89 0.08 3.17
C LEU A 650 36.85 -0.25 2.01
N LEU A 651 38.08 0.27 2.05
CA LEU A 651 39.11 -0.05 1.04
C LEU A 651 39.48 -1.54 1.03
N GLY A 652 39.54 -2.17 2.21
CA GLY A 652 39.73 -3.62 2.32
C GLY A 652 38.58 -4.41 1.68
N LEU A 653 37.33 -4.02 1.94
CA LEU A 653 36.14 -4.67 1.36
C LEU A 653 36.03 -4.46 -0.16
N LEU A 654 36.45 -3.30 -0.67
CA LEU A 654 36.46 -3.03 -2.11
C LEU A 654 37.28 -4.08 -2.89
N SER A 655 38.36 -4.59 -2.28
CA SER A 655 39.25 -5.59 -2.90
C SER A 655 38.69 -7.02 -2.88
N LEU A 656 37.73 -7.31 -2.00
CA LEU A 656 37.25 -8.67 -1.71
C LEU A 656 35.75 -8.89 -1.96
N GLY A 657 34.98 -7.81 -2.18
CA GLY A 657 33.53 -7.85 -2.31
C GLY A 657 33.02 -8.35 -3.66
N SER A 658 31.73 -8.72 -3.71
CA SER A 658 31.01 -8.95 -4.97
C SER A 658 30.87 -7.66 -5.79
N PRO A 659 30.63 -7.71 -7.11
CA PRO A 659 30.50 -6.50 -7.93
C PRO A 659 29.46 -5.49 -7.41
N ARG A 660 28.30 -5.96 -6.94
CA ARG A 660 27.27 -5.10 -6.34
C ARG A 660 27.71 -4.46 -5.04
N CYS A 661 28.40 -5.22 -4.19
CA CYS A 661 28.98 -4.70 -2.96
C CYS A 661 30.05 -3.65 -3.30
N GLN A 662 30.95 -3.92 -4.26
CA GLN A 662 31.98 -3.00 -4.70
C GLN A 662 31.40 -1.67 -5.23
N ILE A 663 30.30 -1.70 -5.98
CA ILE A 663 29.58 -0.49 -6.42
C ILE A 663 29.12 0.31 -5.20
N ALA A 664 28.47 -0.33 -4.23
CA ALA A 664 28.01 0.32 -3.01
C ALA A 664 29.18 0.89 -2.18
N ILE A 665 30.30 0.17 -2.07
CA ILE A 665 31.49 0.67 -1.36
C ILE A 665 32.08 1.90 -2.07
N LEU A 666 32.19 1.89 -3.41
CA LEU A 666 32.64 3.06 -4.16
C LEU A 666 31.69 4.25 -3.99
N GLN A 667 30.38 4.01 -3.94
CA GLN A 667 29.38 5.03 -3.64
C GLN A 667 29.56 5.60 -2.23
N ILE A 668 29.78 4.75 -1.22
CA ILE A 668 30.05 5.20 0.16
C ILE A 668 31.29 6.10 0.17
N LEU A 669 32.41 5.61 -0.36
CA LEU A 669 33.68 6.35 -0.41
C LEU A 669 33.52 7.69 -1.14
N HIS A 670 32.79 7.72 -2.26
CA HIS A 670 32.46 8.94 -2.97
C HIS A 670 31.59 9.89 -2.15
N GLY A 671 30.54 9.39 -1.50
CA GLY A 671 29.63 10.18 -0.67
C GLY A 671 30.37 10.85 0.49
N ILE A 672 31.15 10.09 1.25
CA ILE A 672 31.95 10.65 2.35
C ILE A 672 33.05 11.60 1.86
N ALA A 673 33.68 11.32 0.71
CA ALA A 673 34.68 12.21 0.11
C ALA A 673 34.10 13.49 -0.48
N SER A 674 32.80 13.51 -0.77
CA SER A 674 32.10 14.68 -1.34
C SER A 674 31.58 15.64 -0.27
N SER A 675 31.53 15.24 1.01
CA SER A 675 31.08 16.10 2.10
C SER A 675 32.01 17.31 2.30
N PRO A 676 31.47 18.55 2.34
CA PRO A 676 32.28 19.74 2.61
C PRO A 676 33.05 19.69 3.93
N GLN A 677 32.55 18.98 4.94
CA GLN A 677 33.17 18.91 6.26
C GLN A 677 34.19 17.76 6.39
N ALA A 678 33.97 16.64 5.71
CA ALA A 678 34.79 15.42 5.87
C ALA A 678 35.83 15.22 4.77
N SER A 679 35.62 15.83 3.60
CA SER A 679 36.36 15.54 2.38
C SER A 679 37.90 15.66 2.46
N GLU A 680 38.45 16.62 3.20
CA GLU A 680 39.91 16.74 3.38
C GLU A 680 40.50 15.58 4.17
N LEU A 681 39.84 15.18 5.25
CA LEU A 681 40.23 14.06 6.10
C LEU A 681 40.10 12.73 5.34
N VAL A 682 38.97 12.52 4.68
CA VAL A 682 38.73 11.30 3.88
C VAL A 682 39.78 11.17 2.77
N ALA A 683 40.11 12.25 2.07
CA ALA A 683 41.14 12.22 1.03
C ALA A 683 42.51 11.85 1.63
N ALA A 684 42.87 12.41 2.80
CA ALA A 684 44.09 12.05 3.50
C ALA A 684 44.12 10.57 3.93
N HIS A 685 43.00 10.03 4.41
CA HIS A 685 42.88 8.62 4.79
C HIS A 685 42.94 7.69 3.58
N ILE A 686 42.27 8.02 2.46
CA ILE A 686 42.38 7.25 1.21
C ILE A 686 43.84 7.20 0.75
N LYS A 687 44.57 8.32 0.85
CA LYS A 687 46.00 8.35 0.55
C LYS A 687 46.82 7.45 1.47
N SER A 688 46.66 7.56 2.79
CA SER A 688 47.46 6.78 3.76
C SER A 688 47.11 5.29 3.77
N GLY A 689 45.90 4.93 3.35
CA GLY A 689 45.39 3.55 3.28
C GLY A 689 45.67 2.82 1.95
N ASN A 690 46.63 3.29 1.14
CA ASN A 690 46.91 2.77 -0.21
C ASN A 690 45.70 2.82 -1.16
N GLY A 691 44.70 3.66 -0.89
CA GLY A 691 43.43 3.67 -1.63
C GLY A 691 43.57 3.96 -3.11
N PHE A 692 44.59 4.74 -3.53
CA PHE A 692 44.86 4.94 -4.96
C PHE A 692 45.19 3.63 -5.69
N THR A 693 46.02 2.77 -5.08
CA THR A 693 46.34 1.46 -5.66
C THR A 693 45.11 0.55 -5.72
N THR A 694 44.22 0.66 -4.73
CA THR A 694 42.96 -0.10 -4.67
C THR A 694 41.93 0.37 -5.69
N ILE A 695 41.84 1.68 -5.94
CA ILE A 695 40.83 2.26 -6.85
C ILE A 695 41.25 2.16 -8.32
N MET A 696 42.56 2.21 -8.62
CA MET A 696 43.09 2.24 -10.00
C MET A 696 42.56 1.13 -10.92
N PRO A 697 42.45 -0.15 -10.50
CA PRO A 697 41.92 -1.23 -11.32
C PRO A 697 40.47 -1.01 -11.77
N PHE A 698 39.68 -0.25 -11.00
CA PHE A 698 38.26 -0.02 -11.30
C PHE A 698 38.04 1.03 -12.41
N LEU A 699 39.05 1.84 -12.74
CA LEU A 699 38.96 2.86 -13.79
C LEU A 699 38.78 2.28 -15.20
N GLU A 700 39.20 1.03 -15.41
CA GLU A 700 39.08 0.30 -16.69
C GLU A 700 38.19 -0.93 -16.56
N HIS A 701 37.40 -1.02 -15.49
CA HIS A 701 36.57 -2.19 -15.24
C HIS A 701 35.52 -2.36 -16.35
N PRO A 702 35.25 -3.59 -16.85
CA PRO A 702 34.27 -3.82 -17.91
C PRO A 702 32.85 -3.42 -17.50
N GLU A 703 32.49 -3.66 -16.24
CA GLU A 703 31.19 -3.24 -15.67
C GLU A 703 31.09 -1.71 -15.59
N VAL A 704 30.09 -1.15 -16.27
CA VAL A 704 29.94 0.29 -16.47
C VAL A 704 29.73 1.03 -15.15
N GLU A 705 28.92 0.48 -14.23
CA GLU A 705 28.61 1.15 -12.95
C GLU A 705 29.84 1.26 -12.04
N LEU A 706 30.65 0.19 -11.93
CA LEU A 706 31.90 0.21 -11.17
C LEU A 706 32.85 1.28 -11.70
N ARG A 707 32.98 1.34 -13.03
CA ARG A 707 33.82 2.33 -13.70
C ARG A 707 33.33 3.76 -13.45
N ILE A 708 32.02 4.02 -13.54
CA ILE A 708 31.43 5.34 -13.27
C ILE A 708 31.77 5.80 -11.85
N TYR A 709 31.53 4.98 -10.82
CA TYR A 709 31.77 5.39 -9.44
C TYR A 709 33.25 5.51 -9.10
N ALA A 710 34.12 4.68 -9.68
CA ALA A 710 35.57 4.83 -9.56
C ALA A 710 36.06 6.16 -10.17
N ILE A 711 35.56 6.53 -11.36
CA ILE A 711 35.88 7.81 -12.02
C ILE A 711 35.35 8.99 -11.18
N ARG A 712 34.12 8.91 -10.65
CA ARG A 712 33.55 9.97 -9.79
C ARG A 712 34.36 10.18 -8.51
N LEU A 713 34.68 9.10 -7.79
CA LEU A 713 35.55 9.17 -6.62
C LEU A 713 36.91 9.80 -6.98
N THR A 714 37.49 9.38 -8.11
CA THR A 714 38.75 9.91 -8.62
C THR A 714 38.69 11.41 -8.92
N LYS A 715 37.60 11.89 -9.53
CA LYS A 715 37.35 13.32 -9.72
C LYS A 715 37.37 14.06 -8.39
N THR A 716 36.61 13.61 -7.40
CA THR A 716 36.55 14.25 -6.08
C THR A 716 37.92 14.28 -5.40
N LEU A 717 38.71 13.20 -5.52
CA LEU A 717 40.08 13.15 -4.99
C LEU A 717 41.04 14.08 -5.74
N SER A 718 40.92 14.19 -7.06
CA SER A 718 41.78 15.04 -7.90
C SER A 718 41.67 16.52 -7.55
N GLU A 719 40.49 17.00 -7.12
CA GLU A 719 40.27 18.40 -6.71
C GLU A 719 41.10 18.80 -5.49
N ARG A 720 41.44 17.84 -4.62
CA ARG A 720 42.09 18.09 -3.32
C ARG A 720 43.53 17.61 -3.28
N LEU A 721 43.81 16.49 -3.94
CA LEU A 721 45.10 15.81 -3.92
C LEU A 721 45.83 15.87 -5.26
N GLY A 722 45.52 16.84 -6.14
CA GLY A 722 46.03 16.92 -7.51
C GLY A 722 47.51 16.55 -7.69
N GLU A 723 48.42 17.22 -6.97
CA GLU A 723 49.88 16.92 -7.03
C GLU A 723 50.22 15.48 -6.63
N VAL A 724 49.67 15.03 -5.50
CA VAL A 724 49.91 13.68 -4.98
C VAL A 724 49.35 12.65 -5.96
N PHE A 725 48.15 12.89 -6.47
CA PHE A 725 47.44 11.97 -7.32
C PHE A 725 48.08 11.84 -8.70
N VAL A 726 48.54 12.94 -9.31
CA VAL A 726 49.32 12.87 -10.57
C VAL A 726 50.58 12.01 -10.40
N ASN A 727 51.27 12.12 -9.26
CA ASN A 727 52.47 11.33 -9.00
C ASN A 727 52.18 9.82 -8.90
N GLU A 728 50.96 9.41 -8.56
CA GLU A 728 50.52 8.01 -8.56
C GLU A 728 50.03 7.53 -9.95
N LEU A 729 49.49 8.44 -10.76
CA LEU A 729 49.04 8.14 -12.14
C LEU A 729 50.19 7.97 -13.13
N ARG A 730 51.31 8.68 -12.92
CA ARG A 730 52.50 8.63 -13.80
C ARG A 730 53.10 7.22 -13.91
N PRO A 731 53.42 6.50 -12.81
CA PRO A 731 53.98 5.16 -12.88
C PRO A 731 53.05 4.12 -13.51
N SER A 732 51.74 4.34 -13.39
CA SER A 732 50.71 3.42 -13.91
C SER A 732 50.28 3.74 -15.36
N ASN A 733 50.85 4.79 -15.96
CA ASN A 733 50.51 5.30 -17.29
C ASN A 733 49.00 5.50 -17.51
N LYS A 734 48.29 5.97 -16.48
CA LYS A 734 46.82 6.17 -16.50
C LYS A 734 46.39 7.57 -16.92
N LEU A 735 47.32 8.50 -17.15
CA LEU A 735 46.99 9.85 -17.62
C LEU A 735 46.33 9.86 -19.02
N PRO A 736 46.81 9.09 -20.03
CA PRO A 736 46.17 9.03 -21.35
C PRO A 736 44.75 8.44 -21.33
N LEU A 737 44.48 7.51 -20.40
CA LEU A 737 43.17 6.86 -20.25
C LEU A 737 42.04 7.88 -20.13
N PHE A 738 42.20 8.94 -19.32
CA PHE A 738 41.14 9.94 -19.15
C PHE A 738 40.88 10.75 -20.42
N LYS A 739 41.90 10.95 -21.27
CA LYS A 739 41.72 11.57 -22.59
C LYS A 739 40.99 10.63 -23.54
N GLU A 740 41.31 9.35 -23.50
CA GLU A 740 40.60 8.33 -24.29
C GLU A 740 39.12 8.28 -23.90
N ILE A 741 38.82 8.20 -22.60
CA ILE A 741 37.44 8.24 -22.07
C ILE A 741 36.71 9.52 -22.53
N LEU A 742 37.35 10.69 -22.45
CA LEU A 742 36.76 11.96 -22.86
C LEU A 742 36.35 11.99 -24.35
N LEU A 743 37.20 11.42 -25.20
CA LEU A 743 37.03 11.41 -26.65
C LEU A 743 36.17 10.24 -27.15
N ASP A 744 36.00 9.19 -26.35
CA ASP A 744 35.20 8.04 -26.71
C ASP A 744 33.70 8.38 -26.73
N THR A 745 33.08 8.18 -27.89
CA THR A 745 31.64 8.38 -28.10
C THR A 745 30.78 7.28 -27.47
N GLN A 746 31.37 6.13 -27.10
CA GLN A 746 30.67 5.04 -26.43
C GLN A 746 30.55 5.25 -24.91
N CYS A 747 31.43 6.06 -24.32
CA CYS A 747 31.35 6.46 -22.92
C CYS A 747 30.12 7.35 -22.66
N THR A 748 29.53 7.21 -21.47
CA THR A 748 28.42 8.07 -21.05
C THR A 748 28.88 9.52 -20.89
N ASP A 749 27.97 10.48 -21.08
CA ASP A 749 28.27 11.90 -20.84
C ASP A 749 28.81 12.16 -19.42
N SER A 750 28.39 11.37 -18.43
CA SER A 750 28.88 11.48 -17.04
C SER A 750 30.35 11.11 -16.97
N GLU A 751 30.75 9.94 -17.49
CA GLU A 751 32.15 9.49 -17.52
C GLU A 751 33.03 10.52 -18.24
N ARG A 752 32.58 11.00 -19.40
CA ARG A 752 33.30 11.99 -20.20
C ARG A 752 33.45 13.31 -19.44
N SER A 753 32.39 13.77 -18.79
CA SER A 753 32.43 14.99 -17.98
C SER A 753 33.38 14.85 -16.78
N ASP A 754 33.33 13.72 -16.08
CA ASP A 754 34.16 13.48 -14.90
C ASP A 754 35.63 13.31 -15.30
N ALA A 755 35.93 12.65 -16.43
CA ALA A 755 37.27 12.56 -17.01
C ALA A 755 37.83 13.93 -17.40
N ALA A 756 37.02 14.81 -18.00
CA ALA A 756 37.43 16.20 -18.28
C ALA A 756 37.77 16.96 -17.00
N CYS A 757 36.95 16.82 -15.95
CA CYS A 757 37.20 17.43 -14.65
C CYS A 757 38.49 16.90 -14.00
N ILE A 758 38.73 15.58 -14.05
CA ILE A 758 39.97 14.97 -13.54
C ILE A 758 41.17 15.62 -14.20
N LEU A 759 41.28 15.54 -15.54
CA LEU A 759 42.41 16.11 -16.27
C LEU A 759 42.61 17.60 -15.99
N ALA A 760 41.53 18.35 -15.83
CA ALA A 760 41.58 19.76 -15.48
C ALA A 760 42.12 20.05 -14.07
N ASN A 761 41.91 19.16 -13.11
CA ASN A 761 42.34 19.34 -11.72
C ASN A 761 43.81 18.94 -11.51
N LEU A 762 44.37 18.15 -12.42
CA LEU A 762 45.73 17.63 -12.32
C LEU A 762 46.76 18.69 -12.72
N PRO A 763 47.81 18.93 -11.90
CA PRO A 763 48.93 19.79 -12.30
C PRO A 763 49.81 19.07 -13.33
N LEU A 764 49.56 19.35 -14.61
CA LEU A 764 50.33 18.81 -15.73
C LEU A 764 51.55 19.69 -16.02
N THR A 765 52.67 19.05 -16.38
CA THR A 765 53.86 19.73 -16.91
C THR A 765 53.65 20.17 -18.35
N ASP A 766 54.43 21.15 -18.84
CA ASP A 766 54.35 21.61 -20.24
C ASP A 766 54.57 20.49 -21.25
N ASP A 767 55.42 19.50 -20.92
CA ASP A 767 55.62 18.32 -21.77
C ASP A 767 54.36 17.44 -21.79
N GLU A 768 53.74 17.17 -20.64
CA GLU A 768 52.50 16.40 -20.54
C GLU A 768 51.31 17.09 -21.25
N VAL A 769 51.23 18.42 -21.21
CA VAL A 769 50.23 19.18 -21.98
C VAL A 769 50.39 18.95 -23.49
N LYS A 770 51.63 18.84 -23.98
CA LYS A 770 51.91 18.55 -25.39
C LYS A 770 51.75 17.08 -25.76
N THR A 771 52.27 16.18 -24.94
CA THR A 771 52.36 14.75 -25.25
C THR A 771 51.09 13.99 -24.90
N VAL A 772 50.51 14.27 -23.72
CA VAL A 772 49.29 13.60 -23.23
C VAL A 772 48.04 14.28 -23.78
N LEU A 773 47.85 15.58 -23.53
CA LEU A 773 46.65 16.29 -24.00
C LEU A 773 46.70 16.53 -25.52
N GLY A 774 47.84 17.01 -26.04
CA GLY A 774 48.04 17.26 -27.47
C GLY A 774 47.34 18.52 -27.96
N THR A 775 48.00 19.26 -28.83
CA THR A 775 47.49 20.54 -29.38
C THR A 775 46.19 20.37 -30.19
N SER A 776 45.97 19.21 -30.79
CA SER A 776 44.72 18.88 -31.51
C SER A 776 43.49 18.83 -30.60
N LEU A 777 43.66 18.63 -29.30
CA LEU A 777 42.55 18.60 -28.33
C LEU A 777 41.92 19.98 -28.15
N VAL A 778 42.67 21.07 -28.37
CA VAL A 778 42.18 22.45 -28.23
C VAL A 778 41.01 22.69 -29.18
N GLY A 779 41.15 22.36 -30.45
CA GLY A 779 40.09 22.52 -31.45
C GLY A 779 38.85 21.67 -31.15
N TRP A 780 39.05 20.43 -30.72
CA TRP A 780 37.95 19.58 -30.28
C TRP A 780 37.23 20.14 -29.03
N THR A 781 37.98 20.69 -28.09
CA THR A 781 37.46 21.27 -26.84
C THR A 781 36.62 22.51 -27.13
N VAL A 782 37.13 23.42 -27.96
CA VAL A 782 36.43 24.65 -28.36
C VAL A 782 35.16 24.33 -29.16
N THR A 783 35.22 23.39 -30.10
CA THR A 783 34.03 22.98 -30.86
C THR A 783 32.98 22.33 -29.96
N THR A 784 33.39 21.55 -28.97
CA THR A 784 32.49 20.92 -27.99
C THR A 784 31.87 21.97 -27.05
N LEU A 785 32.65 22.95 -26.57
CA LEU A 785 32.13 24.07 -25.78
C LEU A 785 31.09 24.88 -26.54
N LYS A 786 31.34 25.20 -27.83
CA LYS A 786 30.38 25.92 -28.68
C LYS A 786 29.08 25.13 -28.89
N LYS A 787 29.15 23.81 -29.06
CA LYS A 787 27.97 22.95 -29.12
C LYS A 787 27.14 22.99 -27.83
N HIS A 788 27.80 23.04 -26.68
CA HIS A 788 27.13 23.11 -25.37
C HIS A 788 26.74 24.54 -24.96
N GLY A 789 27.18 25.57 -25.69
CA GLY A 789 26.93 27.00 -25.41
C GLY A 789 25.83 27.67 -26.25
N ASN A 790 25.29 27.02 -27.29
CA ASN A 790 24.21 27.58 -28.13
C ASN A 790 22.82 27.35 -27.50
N PHE A 791 22.28 28.35 -26.81
CA PHE A 791 20.99 28.29 -26.07
C PHE A 791 19.79 28.90 -26.80
N ASN A 792 19.60 28.63 -28.09
CA ASN A 792 18.35 28.99 -28.77
C ASN A 792 17.36 27.82 -28.92
N GLU A 793 17.71 26.62 -28.48
CA GLU A 793 16.77 25.48 -28.42
C GLU A 793 16.33 25.23 -26.97
N ARG A 794 15.02 25.30 -26.72
CA ARG A 794 14.36 25.14 -25.41
C ARG A 794 14.43 23.72 -24.83
N THR A 795 15.39 22.90 -25.21
CA THR A 795 15.45 21.49 -24.79
C THR A 795 16.89 21.09 -24.43
N SER A 796 17.08 20.81 -23.14
CA SER A 796 18.31 20.40 -22.45
C SER A 796 19.25 21.54 -21.99
N ARG A 797 19.27 21.78 -20.67
CA ARG A 797 20.32 22.57 -20.03
C ARG A 797 21.65 21.80 -20.17
N PRO A 798 22.74 22.40 -20.66
CA PRO A 798 24.07 21.80 -20.63
C PRO A 798 24.46 21.49 -19.18
N LYS A 799 25.03 20.30 -18.98
CA LYS A 799 25.52 19.83 -17.68
C LYS A 799 26.72 20.68 -17.25
N SER A 800 26.58 21.46 -16.18
CA SER A 800 27.58 22.41 -15.67
C SER A 800 29.00 21.81 -15.52
N SER A 801 29.11 20.52 -15.22
CA SER A 801 30.38 19.85 -14.98
C SER A 801 31.23 19.63 -16.25
N MET A 802 30.60 19.41 -17.42
CA MET A 802 31.34 19.20 -18.67
C MET A 802 32.02 20.50 -19.09
N VAL A 803 31.29 21.61 -19.04
CA VAL A 803 31.82 22.95 -19.35
C VAL A 803 32.96 23.31 -18.39
N GLU A 804 32.79 23.05 -17.09
CA GLU A 804 33.84 23.23 -16.08
C GLU A 804 35.12 22.45 -16.44
N GLY A 805 34.99 21.14 -16.73
CA GLY A 805 36.12 20.28 -17.10
C GLY A 805 36.83 20.77 -18.36
N LEU A 806 36.08 21.05 -19.43
CA LEU A 806 36.62 21.53 -20.71
C LEU A 806 37.34 22.89 -20.55
N LEU A 807 36.83 23.82 -19.75
CA LEU A 807 37.53 25.08 -19.49
C LEU A 807 38.81 24.87 -18.70
N GLY A 808 38.82 23.94 -17.75
CA GLY A 808 40.04 23.60 -17.03
C GLY A 808 41.09 22.92 -17.91
N LEU A 809 40.70 22.16 -18.93
CA LEU A 809 41.63 21.68 -19.96
C LEU A 809 42.24 22.86 -20.74
N LEU A 810 41.42 23.85 -21.12
CA LEU A 810 41.93 25.05 -21.80
C LEU A 810 42.86 25.88 -20.91
N LEU A 811 42.70 25.84 -19.58
CA LEU A 811 43.62 26.51 -18.65
C LEU A 811 45.06 25.96 -18.74
N HIS A 812 45.22 24.64 -18.92
CA HIS A 812 46.54 24.04 -19.10
C HIS A 812 47.25 24.61 -20.34
N PHE A 813 46.52 24.79 -21.44
CA PHE A 813 47.06 25.41 -22.65
C PHE A 813 47.30 26.91 -22.49
N ALA A 814 46.42 27.63 -21.79
CA ALA A 814 46.57 29.07 -21.57
C ALA A 814 47.77 29.42 -20.67
N ARG A 815 48.13 28.52 -19.75
CA ARG A 815 49.28 28.69 -18.84
C ARG A 815 50.62 28.33 -19.48
N SER A 816 50.64 27.57 -20.56
CA SER A 816 51.88 27.10 -21.16
C SER A 816 52.62 28.23 -21.88
N PRO A 817 53.91 28.47 -21.57
CA PRO A 817 54.73 29.47 -22.25
C PRO A 817 55.23 29.02 -23.64
N ASP A 818 54.87 27.80 -24.06
CA ASP A 818 55.39 27.23 -25.29
C ASP A 818 54.85 27.91 -26.57
N PRO A 819 55.72 28.33 -27.51
CA PRO A 819 55.30 29.01 -28.74
C PRO A 819 54.32 28.22 -29.61
N THR A 820 54.42 26.87 -29.66
CA THR A 820 53.52 26.04 -30.48
C THR A 820 52.13 25.99 -29.87
N VAL A 821 52.03 25.93 -28.53
CA VAL A 821 50.75 26.01 -27.81
C VAL A 821 50.15 27.40 -27.96
N LEU A 822 50.94 28.47 -27.81
CA LEU A 822 50.48 29.85 -27.97
C LEU A 822 49.93 30.14 -29.38
N SER A 823 50.51 29.56 -30.43
CA SER A 823 49.97 29.65 -31.80
C SER A 823 48.57 29.02 -31.90
N VAL A 824 48.34 27.88 -31.25
CA VAL A 824 47.06 27.17 -31.27
C VAL A 824 46.01 27.90 -30.42
N VAL A 825 46.43 28.50 -29.31
CA VAL A 825 45.62 29.39 -28.47
C VAL A 825 45.10 30.58 -29.29
N GLN A 826 45.96 31.20 -30.11
CA GLN A 826 45.58 32.27 -31.04
C GLN A 826 44.63 31.79 -32.13
N GLU A 827 44.97 30.68 -32.81
CA GLU A 827 44.17 30.09 -33.90
C GLU A 827 42.72 29.83 -33.48
N HIS A 828 42.52 29.29 -32.27
CA HIS A 828 41.21 28.90 -31.75
C HIS A 828 40.51 29.99 -30.92
N ARG A 829 41.10 31.19 -30.83
CA ARG A 829 40.55 32.36 -30.15
C ARG A 829 40.15 32.12 -28.68
N LEU A 830 41.03 31.51 -27.90
CA LEU A 830 40.71 31.09 -26.52
C LEU A 830 40.35 32.26 -25.58
N MET A 831 40.88 33.46 -25.82
CA MET A 831 40.55 34.63 -25.00
C MET A 831 39.08 35.01 -25.14
N THR A 832 38.56 34.99 -26.37
CA THR A 832 37.14 35.20 -26.65
C THR A 832 36.29 34.12 -25.99
N ILE A 833 36.69 32.85 -26.09
CA ILE A 833 35.99 31.73 -25.45
C ILE A 833 35.89 31.93 -23.95
N PHE A 834 36.99 32.21 -23.25
CA PHE A 834 36.94 32.47 -21.81
C PHE A 834 36.08 33.68 -21.46
N CYS A 835 36.14 34.76 -22.25
CA CYS A 835 35.32 35.94 -22.03
C CYS A 835 33.81 35.65 -22.14
N GLU A 836 33.40 34.87 -23.15
CA GLU A 836 31.99 34.45 -23.31
C GLU A 836 31.48 33.68 -22.08
N GLN A 837 32.35 32.91 -21.43
CA GLN A 837 32.00 32.10 -20.25
C GLN A 837 31.83 32.90 -18.94
N LEU A 838 32.18 34.20 -18.90
CA LEU A 838 31.98 35.03 -17.71
C LEU A 838 30.51 35.44 -17.50
N ASN A 839 29.72 35.49 -18.58
CA ASN A 839 28.35 36.01 -18.57
C ASN A 839 27.29 35.00 -18.07
N PHE A 840 27.69 33.80 -17.62
CA PHE A 840 26.76 32.76 -17.18
C PHE A 840 26.39 32.90 -15.70
N PRO A 841 25.16 33.32 -15.34
CA PRO A 841 24.85 33.76 -13.96
C PRO A 841 24.90 32.65 -12.90
N SER A 842 24.77 31.37 -13.26
CA SER A 842 24.48 30.27 -12.31
C SER A 842 25.61 29.23 -12.14
N GLN A 843 26.85 29.52 -12.54
CA GLN A 843 27.96 28.55 -12.49
C GLN A 843 29.27 29.18 -11.99
N PRO A 844 29.53 29.22 -10.67
CA PRO A 844 30.65 29.97 -10.12
C PRO A 844 32.02 29.38 -10.48
N ARG A 845 32.17 28.04 -10.49
CA ARG A 845 33.43 27.40 -10.92
C ARG A 845 33.77 27.67 -12.39
N VAL A 846 32.76 27.76 -13.26
CA VAL A 846 32.95 28.11 -14.68
C VAL A 846 33.45 29.55 -14.81
N LYS A 847 32.82 30.51 -14.11
CA LYS A 847 33.30 31.91 -14.07
C LYS A 847 34.73 32.00 -13.53
N GLN A 848 35.02 31.28 -12.45
CA GLN A 848 36.34 31.26 -11.82
C GLN A 848 37.41 30.75 -12.80
N ARG A 849 37.17 29.60 -13.45
CA ARG A 849 38.09 29.04 -14.46
C ARG A 849 38.24 29.97 -15.66
N ALA A 850 37.16 30.58 -16.13
CA ALA A 850 37.20 31.53 -17.22
C ALA A 850 38.04 32.78 -16.89
N ALA A 851 37.87 33.37 -15.71
CA ALA A 851 38.67 34.50 -15.27
C ALA A 851 40.16 34.15 -15.12
N LEU A 852 40.48 32.95 -14.58
CA LEU A 852 41.86 32.46 -14.54
C LEU A 852 42.46 32.25 -15.94
N GLY A 853 41.67 31.82 -16.92
CA GLY A 853 42.13 31.68 -18.31
C GLY A 853 42.53 33.03 -18.91
N LEU A 854 41.68 34.04 -18.69
CA LEU A 854 41.96 35.42 -19.11
C LEU A 854 43.20 36.01 -18.42
N LYS A 855 43.40 35.69 -17.14
CA LYS A 855 44.62 36.05 -16.40
C LYS A 855 45.87 35.47 -17.10
N TYR A 856 45.90 34.16 -17.34
CA TYR A 856 47.08 33.50 -17.94
C TYR A 856 47.36 34.01 -19.35
N LEU A 857 46.34 34.21 -20.19
CA LEU A 857 46.53 34.77 -21.54
C LEU A 857 47.05 36.20 -21.51
N SER A 858 46.56 37.03 -20.57
CA SER A 858 47.07 38.38 -20.36
C SER A 858 48.54 38.38 -19.90
N GLU A 859 48.92 37.48 -18.99
CA GLU A 859 50.31 37.28 -18.56
C GLU A 859 51.23 36.89 -19.72
N SER A 860 50.81 35.94 -20.56
CA SER A 860 51.53 35.54 -21.77
C SER A 860 51.67 36.69 -22.77
N GLY A 861 50.63 37.50 -22.96
CA GLY A 861 50.66 38.70 -23.80
C GLY A 861 51.71 39.71 -23.38
N ARG A 862 51.84 39.95 -22.07
CA ARG A 862 52.89 40.83 -21.53
C ARG A 862 54.29 40.24 -21.70
N ALA A 863 54.46 38.95 -21.44
CA ALA A 863 55.75 38.30 -21.64
C ALA A 863 56.21 38.42 -23.11
N LEU A 864 55.30 38.19 -24.07
CA LEU A 864 55.56 38.38 -25.50
C LEU A 864 55.88 39.83 -25.86
N ALA A 865 55.15 40.80 -25.32
CA ALA A 865 55.41 42.22 -25.55
C ALA A 865 56.79 42.64 -25.02
N SER A 866 57.19 42.17 -23.83
CA SER A 866 58.50 42.46 -23.24
C SER A 866 59.68 41.80 -23.96
N ALA A 867 59.45 40.70 -24.67
CA ALA A 867 60.45 40.02 -25.48
C ALA A 867 60.64 40.68 -26.87
N GLY A 868 59.66 41.47 -27.32
CA GLY A 868 59.68 42.18 -28.61
C GLY A 868 60.53 43.45 -28.66
N ASP A 869 61.10 43.90 -27.53
CA ASP A 869 61.89 45.12 -27.43
C ASP A 869 63.37 44.97 -27.88
N SER A 870 63.77 43.82 -28.44
CA SER A 870 65.09 43.63 -29.06
C SER A 870 65.07 43.79 -30.59
N GLU A 871 65.52 44.99 -31.01
CA GLU A 871 65.90 45.48 -32.36
C GLU A 871 64.89 45.37 -33.53
N PRO A 872 64.60 46.49 -34.24
CA PRO A 872 63.87 46.43 -35.50
C PRO A 872 64.75 45.81 -36.60
N GLN A 873 64.34 44.67 -37.15
CA GLN A 873 64.95 44.17 -38.39
C GLN A 873 64.66 45.14 -39.55
N PRO A 874 65.67 45.47 -40.40
CA PRO A 874 65.44 46.29 -41.58
C PRO A 874 64.61 45.51 -42.61
N PRO A 875 63.78 46.18 -43.43
CA PRO A 875 62.95 45.51 -44.41
C PRO A 875 63.80 44.86 -45.50
N ASN A 876 63.73 43.54 -45.62
CA ASN A 876 64.20 42.81 -46.79
C ASN A 876 63.21 43.03 -47.95
N GLY A 877 63.57 43.87 -48.92
CA GLY A 877 62.81 44.00 -50.17
C GLY A 877 63.22 45.20 -51.01
N PHE A 878 63.76 44.93 -52.20
CA PHE A 878 64.20 45.88 -53.23
C PHE A 878 63.09 46.90 -53.61
N CYS A 879 63.29 48.17 -53.26
CA CYS A 879 62.93 49.40 -54.00
C CYS A 879 62.86 50.60 -53.03
N SER A 880 64.00 51.00 -52.46
CA SER A 880 64.16 52.25 -51.73
C SER A 880 64.84 53.30 -52.61
N SER A 881 64.10 53.80 -53.60
CA SER A 881 64.40 55.07 -54.28
C SER A 881 63.16 55.47 -55.05
N LEU A 882 62.67 56.70 -54.83
CA LEU A 882 61.49 57.35 -55.45
C LEU A 882 60.17 57.27 -54.65
N THR A 883 60.17 57.82 -53.43
CA THR A 883 58.99 58.48 -52.84
C THR A 883 59.39 59.75 -52.08
N PHE A 884 59.98 60.70 -52.81
CA PHE A 884 59.81 62.12 -52.50
C PHE A 884 58.49 62.55 -53.16
N ILE A 885 57.69 63.39 -52.47
CA ILE A 885 56.39 63.97 -52.91
C ILE A 885 55.16 63.13 -52.50
N CYS A 886 54.85 63.10 -51.20
CA CYS A 886 53.50 63.29 -50.64
C CYS A 886 53.58 63.33 -49.11
N GLY A 887 53.23 64.48 -48.52
CA GLY A 887 53.25 64.70 -47.08
C GLY A 887 52.13 63.98 -46.33
N ARG A 888 52.23 62.65 -46.19
CA ARG A 888 51.54 61.91 -45.13
C ARG A 888 52.57 61.14 -44.34
N SER A 889 52.76 61.54 -43.08
CA SER A 889 53.39 60.70 -42.08
C SER A 889 52.69 59.34 -42.10
N PRO A 890 53.41 58.20 -42.09
CA PRO A 890 52.78 56.93 -41.77
C PRO A 890 52.11 57.12 -40.41
N MET A 891 50.81 56.84 -40.30
CA MET A 891 50.17 56.74 -38.99
C MET A 891 50.85 55.56 -38.29
N VAL A 892 51.75 55.87 -37.36
CA VAL A 892 52.28 54.88 -36.42
C VAL A 892 51.07 54.31 -35.69
N PRO A 893 50.84 52.98 -35.71
CA PRO A 893 49.74 52.39 -34.95
C PRO A 893 49.82 52.88 -33.51
N ALA A 894 48.73 53.42 -32.98
CA ALA A 894 48.69 53.86 -31.59
C ALA A 894 49.11 52.67 -30.69
N ALA A 895 50.21 52.83 -29.97
CA ALA A 895 50.70 51.81 -29.06
C ALA A 895 49.59 51.47 -28.05
N CYS A 896 49.40 50.18 -27.79
CA CYS A 896 48.40 49.72 -26.84
C CYS A 896 48.66 50.35 -25.45
N PRO A 897 47.66 50.94 -24.78
CA PRO A 897 47.84 51.52 -23.44
C PRO A 897 48.39 50.53 -22.40
N ILE A 898 48.17 49.22 -22.61
CA ILE A 898 48.55 48.16 -21.68
C ILE A 898 49.91 47.53 -22.01
N HIS A 899 50.22 47.30 -23.29
CA HIS A 899 51.46 46.64 -23.71
C HIS A 899 52.54 47.62 -24.18
N ASN A 900 52.19 48.89 -24.40
CA ASN A 900 53.04 49.93 -24.98
C ASN A 900 53.72 49.54 -26.32
N SER A 901 53.12 48.59 -27.04
CA SER A 901 53.53 48.08 -28.34
C SER A 901 52.31 47.95 -29.28
N PRO A 902 52.49 47.76 -30.60
CA PRO A 902 51.38 47.51 -31.51
C PRO A 902 50.57 46.29 -31.07
N CYS A 903 49.25 46.44 -30.95
CA CYS A 903 48.33 45.38 -30.54
C CYS A 903 47.10 45.39 -31.44
N GLU A 904 46.75 44.23 -32.00
CA GLU A 904 45.59 44.06 -32.87
C GLU A 904 44.26 44.30 -32.12
N GLU A 905 43.23 44.76 -32.83
CA GLU A 905 41.91 45.04 -32.23
C GLU A 905 41.22 43.78 -31.67
N ASP A 906 41.56 42.58 -32.14
CA ASP A 906 41.05 41.28 -31.66
C ASP A 906 42.15 40.41 -31.00
N SER A 907 43.14 41.04 -30.37
CA SER A 907 44.28 40.34 -29.78
C SER A 907 43.87 39.28 -28.77
N GLN A 908 44.33 38.04 -28.98
CA GLN A 908 44.06 36.89 -28.09
C GLN A 908 44.91 36.88 -26.80
N PHE A 909 45.64 37.97 -26.55
CA PHE A 909 46.47 38.13 -25.36
C PHE A 909 46.33 39.50 -24.69
N CYS A 910 45.37 40.35 -25.12
CA CYS A 910 45.19 41.70 -24.58
C CYS A 910 43.76 41.93 -24.09
N LEU A 911 43.55 41.98 -22.77
CA LEU A 911 42.23 42.13 -22.13
C LEU A 911 41.44 43.36 -22.62
N LEU A 912 42.14 44.46 -22.93
CA LEU A 912 41.49 45.69 -23.41
C LEU A 912 40.98 45.56 -24.84
N LYS A 913 41.83 45.04 -25.74
CA LYS A 913 41.46 44.89 -27.15
C LYS A 913 40.40 43.80 -27.34
N SER A 914 40.49 42.70 -26.59
CA SER A 914 39.47 41.65 -26.60
C SER A 914 38.20 41.98 -25.79
N HIS A 915 38.02 43.22 -25.32
CA HIS A 915 36.85 43.69 -24.56
C HIS A 915 36.51 42.88 -23.29
N CYS A 916 37.50 42.27 -22.63
CA CYS A 916 37.29 41.42 -21.45
C CYS A 916 37.22 42.16 -20.12
N ILE A 917 37.66 43.43 -20.08
CA ILE A 917 37.79 44.18 -18.82
C ILE A 917 36.43 44.43 -18.16
N LYS A 918 35.43 44.92 -18.91
CA LYS A 918 34.11 45.21 -18.34
C LYS A 918 33.41 43.96 -17.77
N PRO A 919 33.36 42.82 -18.50
CA PRO A 919 32.88 41.56 -17.93
C PRO A 919 33.61 41.13 -16.64
N LEU A 920 34.94 41.30 -16.56
CA LEU A 920 35.70 40.99 -15.33
C LEU A 920 35.38 41.95 -14.18
N VAL A 921 35.14 43.22 -14.47
CA VAL A 921 34.71 44.23 -13.48
C VAL A 921 33.34 43.88 -12.92
N ASP A 922 32.41 43.43 -13.76
CA ASP A 922 31.07 43.05 -13.31
C ASP A 922 31.11 41.84 -12.34
N LEU A 923 32.12 40.96 -12.46
CA LEU A 923 32.34 39.83 -11.54
C LEU A 923 32.87 40.23 -10.15
N LEU A 924 33.33 41.48 -9.96
CA LEU A 924 33.71 41.96 -8.63
C LEU A 924 32.50 41.98 -7.69
N MET A 925 31.28 42.14 -8.21
CA MET A 925 30.03 42.12 -7.44
C MET A 925 29.38 40.72 -7.35
N ASP A 926 30.09 39.65 -7.73
CA ASP A 926 29.57 38.28 -7.63
C ASP A 926 29.39 37.83 -6.17
N LYS A 927 28.53 36.83 -5.93
CA LYS A 927 28.27 36.29 -4.59
C LYS A 927 29.40 35.40 -4.08
N GLU A 928 30.14 34.77 -4.99
CA GLU A 928 31.16 33.79 -4.65
C GLU A 928 32.56 34.41 -4.58
N THR A 929 33.18 34.37 -3.40
CA THR A 929 34.51 34.92 -3.14
C THR A 929 35.59 34.39 -4.09
N GLY A 930 35.51 33.11 -4.47
CA GLY A 930 36.47 32.50 -5.40
C GLY A 930 36.42 33.10 -6.80
N VAL A 931 35.24 33.53 -7.26
CA VAL A 931 35.05 34.22 -8.55
C VAL A 931 35.63 35.62 -8.47
N GLN A 932 35.35 36.34 -7.38
CA GLN A 932 35.91 37.67 -7.12
C GLN A 932 37.44 37.64 -7.10
N ILE A 933 38.05 36.67 -6.42
CA ILE A 933 39.52 36.51 -6.39
C ILE A 933 40.06 36.32 -7.82
N ALA A 934 39.50 35.38 -8.59
CA ALA A 934 39.96 35.12 -9.95
C ALA A 934 39.82 36.34 -10.88
N ALA A 935 38.74 37.12 -10.75
CA ALA A 935 38.53 38.36 -11.50
C ALA A 935 39.56 39.43 -11.11
N VAL A 936 39.81 39.61 -9.81
CA VAL A 936 40.85 40.51 -9.27
C VAL A 936 42.24 40.09 -9.76
N GLU A 937 42.55 38.79 -9.80
CA GLU A 937 43.82 38.31 -10.34
C GLU A 937 43.97 38.62 -11.83
N ALA A 938 42.92 38.41 -12.62
CA ALA A 938 42.93 38.72 -14.05
C ALA A 938 43.09 40.23 -14.29
N LEU A 939 42.41 41.08 -13.53
CA LEU A 939 42.53 42.54 -13.64
C LEU A 939 43.89 43.05 -13.13
N SER A 940 44.47 42.39 -12.11
CA SER A 940 45.80 42.73 -11.58
C SER A 940 46.90 42.63 -12.64
N THR A 941 46.70 41.77 -13.65
CA THR A 941 47.61 41.63 -14.79
C THR A 941 47.84 42.96 -15.55
N LEU A 942 46.91 43.91 -15.44
CA LEU A 942 46.98 45.20 -16.11
C LEU A 942 47.85 46.24 -15.36
N MET A 943 48.28 45.93 -14.14
CA MET A 943 48.83 46.90 -13.18
C MET A 943 50.32 46.69 -12.86
N SER A 944 51.15 46.31 -13.84
CA SER A 944 52.58 45.97 -13.64
C SER A 944 53.52 47.18 -13.43
N ASP A 945 54.64 46.96 -12.72
CA ASP A 945 55.58 47.98 -12.20
C ASP A 945 56.46 48.67 -13.26
N THR A 946 56.41 48.24 -14.52
CA THR A 946 57.53 48.42 -15.46
C THR A 946 57.33 49.44 -16.58
N SER A 947 56.41 50.40 -16.52
CA SER A 947 56.30 51.36 -17.63
C SER A 947 55.78 52.76 -17.28
N ASP A 948 56.35 53.76 -17.96
CA ASP A 948 55.88 55.15 -18.05
C ASP A 948 54.45 55.28 -18.65
N SER A 949 53.81 54.16 -19.02
CA SER A 949 52.44 54.08 -19.58
C SER A 949 51.34 53.75 -18.57
N PHE A 950 51.66 53.56 -17.29
CA PHE A 950 50.67 53.25 -16.25
C PHE A 950 49.56 54.31 -16.13
N THR A 951 49.88 55.59 -16.39
CA THR A 951 48.90 56.69 -16.39
C THR A 951 47.84 56.53 -17.49
N ARG A 952 48.26 56.20 -18.72
CA ARG A 952 47.34 55.95 -19.85
C ARG A 952 46.48 54.71 -19.63
N ALA A 953 47.04 53.66 -19.03
CA ALA A 953 46.29 52.47 -18.66
C ALA A 953 45.25 52.78 -17.56
N ALA A 954 45.62 53.56 -16.55
CA ALA A 954 44.71 53.95 -15.47
C ALA A 954 43.52 54.81 -15.97
N ASP A 955 43.76 55.76 -16.88
CA ASP A 955 42.70 56.59 -17.47
C ASP A 955 41.68 55.75 -18.29
N GLU A 956 42.15 54.73 -19.02
CA GLU A 956 41.29 53.80 -19.76
C GLU A 956 40.52 52.86 -18.82
N LEU A 957 41.13 52.41 -17.73
CA LEU A 957 40.47 51.58 -16.71
C LEU A 957 39.39 52.35 -15.95
N GLU A 958 39.59 53.65 -15.70
CA GLU A 958 38.58 54.54 -15.13
C GLU A 958 37.33 54.63 -16.02
N GLN A 959 37.50 54.81 -17.33
CA GLN A 959 36.38 54.90 -18.28
C GLN A 959 35.50 53.63 -18.28
N LEU A 960 36.11 52.48 -17.98
CA LEU A 960 35.41 51.19 -17.88
C LEU A 960 34.78 50.95 -16.49
N GLY A 961 34.90 51.91 -15.56
CA GLY A 961 34.34 51.84 -14.21
C GLY A 961 35.06 50.83 -13.29
N MET A 962 36.28 50.44 -13.65
CA MET A 962 37.04 49.42 -12.91
C MET A 962 37.47 49.94 -11.53
N ILE A 963 37.94 51.18 -11.44
CA ILE A 963 38.48 51.78 -10.22
C ILE A 963 37.39 51.90 -9.14
N ASP A 964 36.22 52.43 -9.48
CA ASP A 964 35.09 52.52 -8.54
C ASP A 964 34.64 51.14 -8.06
N ALA A 965 34.53 50.15 -8.96
CA ALA A 965 34.12 48.80 -8.60
C ALA A 965 35.10 48.11 -7.64
N VAL A 966 36.42 48.29 -7.85
CA VAL A 966 37.46 47.77 -6.93
C VAL A 966 37.38 48.43 -5.56
N ILE A 967 37.12 49.75 -5.51
CA ILE A 967 36.96 50.49 -4.25
C ILE A 967 35.71 50.02 -3.51
N THR A 968 34.57 49.88 -4.19
CA THR A 968 33.32 49.35 -3.61
C THR A 968 33.54 47.96 -3.04
N LEU A 969 34.15 47.06 -3.80
CA LEU A 969 34.47 45.71 -3.33
C LEU A 969 35.34 45.74 -2.07
N PHE A 970 36.39 46.57 -2.04
CA PHE A 970 37.24 46.72 -0.86
C PHE A 970 36.47 47.16 0.39
N THR A 971 35.52 48.10 0.23
CA THR A 971 34.74 48.63 1.37
C THR A 971 33.77 47.61 1.97
N GLU A 972 33.36 46.59 1.22
CA GLU A 972 32.42 45.55 1.68
C GLU A 972 33.14 44.27 2.16
N VAL A 973 34.36 44.00 1.67
CA VAL A 973 35.10 42.75 1.91
C VAL A 973 35.71 42.66 3.31
N ARG A 974 35.60 41.47 3.92
CA ARG A 974 36.19 41.10 5.23
C ARG A 974 37.62 40.54 5.09
N PRO A 975 38.40 40.41 6.18
CA PRO A 975 39.81 39.99 6.12
C PRO A 975 40.02 38.63 5.42
N GLY A 976 41.06 38.53 4.59
CA GLY A 976 41.40 37.31 3.85
C GLY A 976 42.23 37.59 2.59
N GLU A 977 42.39 36.58 1.73
CA GLU A 977 43.16 36.70 0.48
C GLU A 977 42.58 37.75 -0.47
N LEU A 978 41.25 37.81 -0.61
CA LEU A 978 40.59 38.81 -1.46
C LEU A 978 40.92 40.23 -0.99
N GLN A 979 40.89 40.49 0.32
CA GLN A 979 41.23 41.81 0.88
C GLN A 979 42.67 42.19 0.56
N GLU A 980 43.63 41.26 0.67
CA GLU A 980 45.05 41.48 0.33
C GLU A 980 45.24 41.84 -1.15
N ARG A 981 44.55 41.16 -2.06
CA ARG A 981 44.68 41.41 -3.51
C ARG A 981 44.02 42.71 -3.93
N VAL A 982 42.81 42.98 -3.43
CA VAL A 982 42.07 44.21 -3.75
C VAL A 982 42.78 45.43 -3.18
N ILE A 983 43.31 45.38 -1.95
CA ILE A 983 44.05 46.51 -1.38
C ILE A 983 45.35 46.80 -2.12
N TRP A 984 46.02 45.75 -2.63
CA TRP A 984 47.16 45.93 -3.51
C TRP A 984 46.75 46.70 -4.78
N MET A 985 45.64 46.33 -5.42
CA MET A 985 45.14 47.06 -6.59
C MET A 985 44.77 48.51 -6.27
N VAL A 986 44.08 48.76 -5.14
CA VAL A 986 43.75 50.11 -4.67
C VAL A 986 45.02 50.93 -4.43
N GLU A 987 46.02 50.37 -3.77
CA GLU A 987 47.32 51.03 -3.55
C GLU A 987 47.96 51.44 -4.87
N ARG A 988 47.94 50.56 -5.89
CA ARG A 988 48.47 50.85 -7.23
C ARG A 988 47.73 51.96 -7.93
N ILE A 989 46.40 51.92 -7.94
CA ILE A 989 45.56 52.96 -8.55
C ILE A 989 45.88 54.34 -7.92
N LEU A 990 46.05 54.37 -6.60
CA LEU A 990 46.32 55.59 -5.84
C LEU A 990 47.73 56.18 -6.04
N ARG A 991 48.62 55.54 -6.80
CA ARG A 991 49.91 56.13 -7.22
C ARG A 991 49.76 57.18 -8.31
N VAL A 992 48.66 57.17 -9.05
CA VAL A 992 48.38 58.16 -10.10
C VAL A 992 47.74 59.39 -9.48
N GLU A 993 48.43 60.53 -9.55
CA GLU A 993 48.08 61.76 -8.83
C GLU A 993 46.66 62.28 -9.12
N SER A 994 46.14 62.11 -10.35
CA SER A 994 44.78 62.48 -10.73
C SER A 994 43.71 61.71 -9.95
N HIS A 995 43.92 60.41 -9.72
CA HIS A 995 43.00 59.54 -8.98
C HIS A 995 43.17 59.71 -7.46
N THR A 996 44.40 59.93 -6.98
CA THR A 996 44.66 60.24 -5.56
C THR A 996 43.84 61.44 -5.08
N GLN A 997 43.80 62.52 -5.88
CA GLN A 997 43.03 63.72 -5.53
C GLN A 997 41.53 63.44 -5.49
N ARG A 998 41.00 62.70 -6.47
CA ARG A 998 39.57 62.35 -6.57
C ARG A 998 39.08 61.51 -5.39
N HIS A 999 39.84 60.49 -4.99
CA HIS A 999 39.40 59.54 -3.94
C HIS A 999 39.84 59.93 -2.51
N SER A 1000 40.67 60.97 -2.34
CA SER A 1000 41.09 61.48 -1.01
C SER A 1000 39.94 61.93 -0.10
N VAL A 1001 38.78 62.27 -0.69
CA VAL A 1001 37.59 62.74 0.02
C VAL A 1001 36.65 61.57 0.38
N ASN A 1002 36.90 60.36 -0.11
CA ASN A 1002 36.07 59.18 0.16
C ASN A 1002 36.35 58.62 1.57
N GLN A 1003 35.54 59.03 2.55
CA GLN A 1003 35.73 58.62 3.95
C GLN A 1003 35.54 57.12 4.19
N ASP A 1004 34.71 56.44 3.38
CA ASP A 1004 34.50 55.00 3.50
C ASP A 1004 35.73 54.21 3.07
N LEU A 1005 36.39 54.64 1.98
CA LEU A 1005 37.67 54.07 1.54
C LEU A 1005 38.76 54.28 2.61
N VAL A 1006 38.90 55.49 3.17
CA VAL A 1006 39.89 55.77 4.22
C VAL A 1006 39.65 54.92 5.45
N ARG A 1007 38.39 54.79 5.88
CA ARG A 1007 38.00 53.94 7.02
C ARG A 1007 38.34 52.47 6.77
N ALA A 1008 38.02 51.94 5.59
CA ALA A 1008 38.35 50.56 5.21
C ALA A 1008 39.87 50.31 5.17
N LEU A 1009 40.66 51.28 4.68
CA LEU A 1009 42.12 51.20 4.67
C LEU A 1009 42.72 51.21 6.09
N VAL A 1010 42.20 52.05 6.99
CA VAL A 1010 42.63 52.08 8.40
C VAL A 1010 42.30 50.75 9.10
N GLU A 1011 41.14 50.17 8.82
CA GLU A 1011 40.73 48.88 9.36
C GLU A 1011 41.66 47.75 8.89
N ALA A 1012 41.94 47.70 7.58
CA ALA A 1012 42.89 46.77 6.98
C ALA A 1012 44.32 46.94 7.55
N PHE A 1013 44.74 48.18 7.82
CA PHE A 1013 46.03 48.47 8.47
C PHE A 1013 46.11 47.97 9.93
N ARG A 1014 45.00 48.01 10.67
CA ARG A 1014 44.96 47.54 12.07
C ARG A 1014 44.87 46.02 12.17
N HIS A 1015 43.98 45.42 11.38
CA HIS A 1015 43.53 44.05 11.57
C HIS A 1015 43.97 43.07 10.46
N GLY A 1016 44.56 43.56 9.37
CA GLY A 1016 45.01 42.73 8.25
C GLY A 1016 46.25 41.87 8.56
N ASN A 1017 46.56 40.94 7.64
CA ASN A 1017 47.81 40.19 7.68
C ASN A 1017 49.02 41.11 7.37
N ALA A 1018 50.25 40.61 7.51
CA ALA A 1018 51.46 41.43 7.33
C ALA A 1018 51.53 42.14 5.95
N LYS A 1019 51.06 41.49 4.87
CA LYS A 1019 51.04 42.06 3.52
C LYS A 1019 49.91 43.07 3.35
N THR A 1020 48.71 42.74 3.82
CA THR A 1020 47.55 43.65 3.84
C THR A 1020 47.89 44.95 4.57
N LYS A 1021 48.55 44.86 5.75
CA LYS A 1021 48.97 46.05 6.52
C LYS A 1021 49.94 46.92 5.74
N ARG A 1022 50.91 46.32 5.05
CA ARG A 1022 51.88 47.06 4.24
C ARG A 1022 51.19 47.81 3.10
N HIS A 1023 50.34 47.13 2.31
CA HIS A 1023 49.62 47.76 1.21
C HIS A 1023 48.64 48.84 1.71
N ALA A 1024 47.98 48.62 2.84
CA ALA A 1024 47.13 49.64 3.49
C ALA A 1024 47.92 50.89 3.88
N GLN A 1025 49.10 50.71 4.47
CA GLN A 1025 49.97 51.80 4.87
C GLN A 1025 50.44 52.62 3.65
N ASP A 1026 50.86 51.94 2.59
CA ASP A 1026 51.31 52.58 1.35
C ASP A 1026 50.15 53.36 0.69
N ALA A 1027 48.95 52.78 0.62
CA ALA A 1027 47.75 53.44 0.12
C ALA A 1027 47.35 54.69 0.94
N LEU A 1028 47.38 54.60 2.28
CA LEU A 1028 47.09 55.74 3.18
C LEU A 1028 48.14 56.85 3.08
N THR A 1029 49.40 56.49 2.80
CA THR A 1029 50.49 57.44 2.54
C THR A 1029 50.26 58.16 1.20
N ASN A 1030 49.86 57.43 0.16
CA ASN A 1030 49.50 58.01 -1.14
C ASN A 1030 48.34 59.01 -1.01
N LEU A 1031 47.31 58.69 -0.21
CA LEU A 1031 46.18 59.59 0.09
C LEU A 1031 46.53 60.77 1.02
N LYS A 1032 47.80 60.88 1.45
CA LYS A 1032 48.27 61.90 2.41
C LYS A 1032 47.54 61.88 3.76
N GLN A 1033 46.93 60.74 4.13
CA GLN A 1033 46.26 60.52 5.42
C GLN A 1033 47.25 60.10 6.51
N LEU A 1034 48.42 59.59 6.11
CA LEU A 1034 49.59 59.39 6.96
C LEU A 1034 50.72 60.32 6.52
N SER A 1035 51.32 61.05 7.45
CA SER A 1035 52.55 61.80 7.18
C SER A 1035 53.76 60.85 7.21
N GLY A 1036 54.28 60.45 6.05
CA GLY A 1036 55.44 59.55 5.95
C GLY A 1036 56.73 60.25 5.53
N VAL A 1037 57.78 60.15 6.36
CA VAL A 1037 59.18 60.44 6.00
C VAL A 1037 59.59 59.58 4.80
N SER A 1038 59.95 60.22 3.70
CA SER A 1038 60.47 59.59 2.47
C SER A 1038 61.78 58.85 2.73
N GLY A 1039 61.75 57.51 2.75
CA GLY A 1039 62.92 56.67 2.50
C GLY A 1039 63.15 56.53 1.00
N LYS A 1040 64.23 57.11 0.47
CA LYS A 1040 64.66 56.96 -0.94
C LYS A 1040 64.95 55.48 -1.28
N PRO A 1041 64.68 55.02 -2.51
CA PRO A 1041 65.12 53.71 -2.98
C PRO A 1041 66.63 53.74 -3.27
N SER A 1042 67.36 52.72 -2.80
CA SER A 1042 68.76 52.52 -3.08
C SER A 1042 68.96 52.01 -4.53
N SER A 1043 69.27 52.91 -5.46
CA SER A 1043 69.85 52.55 -6.75
C SER A 1043 71.38 52.39 -6.59
N GLN A 1044 71.86 51.15 -6.48
CA GLN A 1044 73.26 50.84 -6.75
C GLN A 1044 73.44 50.55 -8.24
N THR A 1045 73.91 51.56 -8.99
CA THR A 1045 74.56 51.36 -10.29
C THR A 1045 75.98 51.91 -10.16
N ARG A 1046 76.94 50.99 -9.95
CA ARG A 1046 78.38 51.27 -10.07
C ARG A 1046 78.70 51.44 -11.55
N GLY A 1047 78.99 52.67 -11.96
CA GLY A 1047 79.86 52.93 -13.11
C GLY A 1047 81.31 52.96 -12.64
N ARG A 1048 82.14 52.03 -13.12
CA ARG A 1048 83.59 52.20 -13.17
C ARG A 1048 84.01 52.28 -14.64
N ARG A 1049 85.00 53.13 -14.90
CA ARG A 1049 85.87 53.03 -16.08
C ARG A 1049 86.36 51.61 -16.29
#